data_AF-A0AAJ1MHJ2-F1
#
_entry.id   AF-A0AAJ1MHJ2-F1
#
_cell.length_a   1.000
_cell.length_b   1.000
_cell.length_c   1.000
_cell.angle_alpha   90.00
_cell.angle_beta   90.00
_cell.angle_gamma   90.00
#
_symmetry.space_group_name_H-M   'P 1'
#
loop_
_entity.id
_entity.type
_entity.pdbx_description
1 polymer ?
#
loop_
_entity_poly.entity_id
_entity_poly.type
_entity_poly.pdbx_seq_one_letter_code
_entity_poly.pdbx_strand_id
1 'polypeptide(L)'
;MMKYLLNSTGSPVVRERFFNFYLTAGCALPTIEDMNEKKWEPLEQGKLDKINSLFLKTYPESEYGSLGRDISNYWIGLLRESWDDKDEDLRRLDLDYNPSDPLSRVEQKTTVIAYADSIKREGEKSLETLDRFFKTWLPAVGGLHILPACTVVEDRFNDGYFSQVERNNIHSAFGSNELFADIVKRYFSMNDIVLGHVDIENPVFQEYLQGHDKAGLKFYTFTMEEYESLKAAGSFDKVFRPRPFPLFTIFRRLPVEMPYRSLSHSGRVDVMIKLIKKMRGITLEHPVINILWLFNKIKNDQMLLDEDYRFITEFIEWIENKGINRKEIFTESMTQEVQHVPYIFVPGIDNEECLLEACGFTPPQAEAAASIFRETNMRLFGEEIRALTTFSHVQVDVNTTTFEGLKALACDLVFYLKKDLNMLRLDAVNYAFKKWGTSCFGLPELDSLMKIIYLSMECISPRMIPNLEVNDSLTTILNQMTSGSAPPPMMHDFFLASLLPAVFHSGKPEIIGRIFSKIKEYNPPHDSIRFSLSESHDGKSVRGSLDLLTFEERMVLTRAVTENGGYVKYKSIPAGSCPVVEFEQFCRETGFDAETLQASIFTDSGDGMLYLKPELKSIGDINSVVPELSRGAGETLQFFFTRIIDGRDPYELCISTRDSLPALFDEELELNRFLAFETLAFAIMGRNVKTIYFNDLLALPNDYKRVKVTGELRNIKRTKVNYDELLSKLEFKKSFEARLVKRMNNLIALVDSDPALHFRGEEACLIQAPEGVPVALIGNRCGEARSLCAVNLSGDTVNLLIDPVDAGFSDASSVIDNISGREFDMIDGKINIIMEPYARMWLSLEAVAVPAEKLV
;
A
#
# COMPACT_ATOMS: atom_id res chain seq x y z
N MET A 1 17.60 25.08 -21.64
CA MET A 1 17.37 25.21 -23.10
C MET A 1 17.97 26.48 -23.70
N MET A 2 17.78 27.67 -23.12
CA MET A 2 18.36 28.93 -23.62
C MET A 2 19.91 28.99 -23.56
N LYS A 3 20.53 28.48 -22.49
CA LYS A 3 22.00 28.26 -22.39
C LYS A 3 22.54 27.26 -23.43
N TYR A 4 21.73 26.28 -23.81
CA TYR A 4 22.09 25.28 -24.83
C TYR A 4 22.00 25.89 -26.23
N LEU A 5 20.93 26.63 -26.54
CA LEU A 5 20.75 27.32 -27.82
C LEU A 5 21.75 28.47 -28.06
N LEU A 6 22.19 29.16 -27.01
CA LEU A 6 23.19 30.23 -27.12
C LEU A 6 24.61 29.70 -27.39
N ASN A 7 24.92 28.49 -26.94
CA ASN A 7 26.27 27.92 -27.00
C ASN A 7 26.47 26.83 -28.08
N SER A 8 25.41 26.23 -28.64
CA SER A 8 25.53 25.02 -29.48
C SER A 8 25.26 25.18 -30.98
N THR A 9 24.92 26.36 -31.51
CA THR A 9 24.73 26.51 -32.97
C THR A 9 25.32 27.82 -33.50
N GLY A 10 26.34 27.72 -34.35
CA GLY A 10 26.88 28.84 -35.13
C GLY A 10 25.97 29.27 -36.30
N SER A 11 24.66 29.04 -36.16
CA SER A 11 23.53 29.36 -37.06
C SER A 11 22.90 30.76 -36.91
N PRO A 12 23.29 31.83 -37.61
CA PRO A 12 22.58 33.13 -37.53
C PRO A 12 21.08 33.02 -37.86
N VAL A 13 20.71 32.07 -38.72
CA VAL A 13 19.34 31.84 -39.21
C VAL A 13 18.41 31.26 -38.13
N VAL A 14 18.95 30.46 -37.21
CA VAL A 14 18.18 29.86 -36.10
C VAL A 14 17.87 30.91 -35.03
N ARG A 15 18.82 31.81 -34.75
CA ARG A 15 18.58 32.98 -33.88
C ARG A 15 17.50 33.88 -34.43
N GLU A 16 17.53 34.17 -35.73
CA GLU A 16 16.58 35.09 -36.37
C GLU A 16 15.14 34.54 -36.38
N ARG A 17 14.95 33.24 -36.62
CA ARG A 17 13.63 32.58 -36.51
C ARG A 17 13.09 32.55 -35.08
N PHE A 18 13.97 32.34 -34.09
CA PHE A 18 13.59 32.32 -32.67
C PHE A 18 13.19 33.72 -32.16
N PHE A 19 13.92 34.76 -32.59
CA PHE A 19 13.58 36.15 -32.27
C PHE A 19 12.28 36.61 -32.95
N ASN A 20 12.03 36.20 -34.19
CA ASN A 20 10.79 36.52 -34.90
C ASN A 20 9.54 35.88 -34.26
N PHE A 21 9.67 34.70 -33.64
CA PHE A 21 8.58 34.05 -32.89
C PHE A 21 8.13 34.88 -31.68
N TYR A 22 9.08 35.42 -30.89
CA TYR A 22 8.75 36.28 -29.74
C TYR A 22 8.18 37.64 -30.14
N LEU A 23 8.65 38.22 -31.25
CA LEU A 23 8.13 39.48 -31.79
C LEU A 23 6.71 39.35 -32.36
N THR A 24 6.34 38.19 -32.93
CA THR A 24 4.98 37.94 -33.42
C THR A 24 3.99 37.56 -32.32
N ALA A 25 4.47 37.04 -31.18
CA ALA A 25 3.64 36.65 -30.03
C ALA A 25 3.39 37.79 -29.01
N GLY A 26 4.00 38.97 -29.18
CA GLY A 26 3.76 40.13 -28.30
C GLY A 26 4.31 40.00 -26.87
N CYS A 27 5.21 39.04 -26.62
CA CYS A 27 5.82 38.83 -25.30
C CYS A 27 7.10 39.64 -25.14
N ALA A 28 7.26 40.34 -24.01
CA ALA A 28 8.51 41.00 -23.65
C ALA A 28 9.63 39.97 -23.44
N LEU A 29 10.82 40.21 -23.99
CA LEU A 29 12.01 39.39 -23.72
C LEU A 29 12.45 39.63 -22.26
N PRO A 30 12.68 38.57 -21.46
CA PRO A 30 13.25 38.73 -20.12
C PRO A 30 14.67 39.30 -20.23
N THR A 31 15.00 40.30 -19.40
CA THR A 31 16.34 40.88 -19.34
C THR A 31 17.29 39.90 -18.63
N ILE A 32 18.58 39.95 -18.99
CA ILE A 32 19.63 39.09 -18.42
C ILE A 32 19.77 39.27 -16.89
N GLU A 33 19.33 40.41 -16.35
CA GLU A 33 19.33 40.69 -14.90
C GLU A 33 18.21 39.96 -14.13
N ASP A 34 17.14 39.50 -14.79
CA ASP A 34 16.09 38.66 -14.19
C ASP A 34 16.50 37.17 -14.12
N MET A 35 17.64 36.80 -14.71
CA MET A 35 18.16 35.42 -14.78
C MET A 35 19.30 35.11 -13.80
N ASN A 36 19.37 35.79 -12.66
CA ASN A 36 20.08 35.22 -11.52
C ASN A 36 19.27 34.02 -11.02
N GLU A 37 19.55 32.83 -11.58
CA GLU A 37 19.03 31.54 -11.11
C GLU A 37 19.22 31.49 -9.59
N LYS A 38 18.14 31.67 -8.81
CA LYS A 38 18.20 31.58 -7.34
C LYS A 38 18.71 30.18 -7.02
N LYS A 39 19.98 30.10 -6.60
CA LYS A 39 20.56 28.83 -6.16
C LYS A 39 19.80 28.34 -4.94
N TRP A 40 19.65 27.03 -4.84
CA TRP A 40 19.12 26.45 -3.62
C TRP A 40 20.10 26.69 -2.46
N GLU A 41 19.58 27.05 -1.30
CA GLU A 41 20.36 27.25 -0.08
C GLU A 41 19.92 26.22 0.98
N PRO A 42 20.86 25.44 1.57
CA PRO A 42 20.55 24.53 2.66
C PRO A 42 20.12 25.32 3.88
N LEU A 43 19.18 24.76 4.66
CA LEU A 43 18.74 25.35 5.93
C LEU A 43 18.30 26.83 5.81
N GLU A 44 17.74 27.25 4.66
CA GLU A 44 17.27 28.62 4.42
C GLU A 44 16.38 29.10 5.59
N GLN A 45 16.74 30.22 6.21
CA GLN A 45 16.10 30.67 7.46
C GLN A 45 14.57 30.82 7.33
N GLY A 46 14.09 31.30 6.18
CA GLY A 46 12.65 31.42 5.93
C GLY A 46 11.90 30.08 5.95
N LYS A 47 12.54 28.97 5.53
CA LYS A 47 11.97 27.63 5.63
C LYS A 47 11.97 27.13 7.08
N LEU A 48 13.03 27.39 7.83
CA LEU A 48 13.11 27.06 9.26
C LEU A 48 12.06 27.82 10.09
N ASP A 49 11.86 29.11 9.81
CA ASP A 49 10.83 29.93 10.44
C ASP A 49 9.42 29.40 10.11
N LYS A 50 9.23 28.87 8.89
CA LYS A 50 7.97 28.23 8.48
C LYS A 50 7.74 26.91 9.20
N ILE A 51 8.76 26.06 9.35
CA ILE A 51 8.70 24.85 10.17
C ILE A 51 8.28 25.21 11.61
N ASN A 52 8.93 26.23 12.19
CA ASN A 52 8.60 26.70 13.52
C ASN A 52 7.14 27.16 13.64
N SER A 53 6.69 27.99 12.70
CA SER A 53 5.32 28.49 12.66
C SER A 53 4.29 27.36 12.51
N LEU A 54 4.60 26.32 11.72
CA LEU A 54 3.73 25.16 11.54
C LEU A 54 3.60 24.33 12.82
N PHE A 55 4.69 24.13 13.57
CA PHE A 55 4.63 23.47 14.87
C PHE A 55 3.81 24.27 15.88
N LEU A 56 4.02 25.58 16.00
CA LEU A 56 3.25 26.43 16.91
C LEU A 56 1.76 26.49 16.54
N LYS A 57 1.43 26.42 15.24
CA LYS A 57 0.05 26.34 14.76
C LYS A 57 -0.59 24.99 15.09
N THR A 58 0.16 23.91 14.94
CA THR A 58 -0.36 22.54 15.12
C THR A 58 -0.51 22.20 16.60
N TYR A 59 0.39 22.72 17.44
CA TYR A 59 0.41 22.52 18.89
C TYR A 59 0.33 23.88 19.61
N PRO A 60 -0.84 24.53 19.62
CA PRO A 60 -1.00 25.83 20.28
C PRO A 60 -0.75 25.73 21.79
N GLU A 61 -0.11 26.75 22.37
CA GLU A 61 0.27 26.73 23.80
C GLU A 61 -0.93 26.61 24.75
N SER A 62 -2.10 27.06 24.33
CA SER A 62 -3.35 26.93 25.09
C SER A 62 -3.82 25.50 25.30
N GLU A 63 -3.42 24.57 24.42
CA GLU A 63 -3.84 23.16 24.44
C GLU A 63 -2.67 22.22 24.79
N TYR A 64 -1.46 22.50 24.27
CA TYR A 64 -0.30 21.61 24.40
C TYR A 64 0.86 22.19 25.23
N GLY A 65 0.68 23.35 25.88
CA GLY A 65 1.75 23.98 26.66
C GLY A 65 2.98 24.32 25.81
N SER A 66 4.18 23.97 26.27
CA SER A 66 5.42 24.28 25.53
C SER A 66 5.74 23.31 24.39
N LEU A 67 4.93 22.26 24.17
CA LEU A 67 5.23 21.16 23.22
C LEU A 67 5.63 21.67 21.84
N GLY A 68 4.83 22.55 21.23
CA GLY A 68 5.07 23.07 19.89
C GLY A 68 6.40 23.81 19.76
N ARG A 69 6.81 24.55 20.81
CA ARG A 69 8.08 25.26 20.85
C ARG A 69 9.26 24.29 21.03
N ASP A 70 9.12 23.36 21.97
CA ASP A 70 10.17 22.42 22.34
C ASP A 70 10.50 21.47 21.18
N ILE A 71 9.47 20.89 20.54
CA ILE A 71 9.67 20.01 19.40
C ILE A 71 10.22 20.76 18.18
N SER A 72 9.76 21.98 17.94
CA SER A 72 10.27 22.82 16.85
C SER A 72 11.78 23.08 17.00
N ASN A 73 12.22 23.47 18.19
CA ASN A 73 13.63 23.69 18.49
C ASN A 73 14.45 22.41 18.32
N TYR A 74 13.95 21.29 18.83
CA TYR A 74 14.61 19.99 18.68
C TYR A 74 14.73 19.58 17.21
N TRP A 75 13.63 19.67 16.45
CA TRP A 75 13.58 19.30 15.04
C TRP A 75 14.55 20.13 14.20
N ILE A 76 14.54 21.46 14.37
CA ILE A 76 15.46 22.37 13.66
C ILE A 76 16.92 22.09 14.06
N GLY A 77 17.19 21.83 15.35
CA GLY A 77 18.52 21.44 15.81
C GLY A 77 19.01 20.17 15.12
N LEU A 78 18.15 19.15 15.04
CA LEU A 78 18.45 17.88 14.40
C LEU A 78 18.68 18.04 12.89
N LEU A 79 17.93 18.93 12.21
CA LEU A 79 18.18 19.25 10.79
C LEU A 79 19.56 19.88 10.60
N ARG A 80 19.98 20.81 11.48
CA ARG A 80 21.31 21.42 11.40
C ARG A 80 22.42 20.39 11.57
N GLU A 81 22.34 19.57 12.62
CA GLU A 81 23.28 18.47 12.88
C GLU A 81 23.32 17.49 11.69
N SER A 82 22.16 17.15 11.13
CA SER A 82 22.06 16.22 10.01
C SER A 82 22.71 16.74 8.73
N TRP A 83 22.63 18.05 8.45
CA TRP A 83 23.34 18.68 7.33
C TRP A 83 24.85 18.68 7.54
N ASP A 84 25.30 19.00 8.75
CA ASP A 84 26.72 19.05 9.08
C ASP A 84 27.38 17.66 8.96
N ASP A 85 26.65 16.63 9.40
CA ASP A 85 27.06 15.22 9.31
C ASP A 85 26.85 14.56 7.93
N LYS A 86 26.19 15.24 6.98
CA LYS A 86 25.88 14.65 5.68
C LYS A 86 27.15 14.47 4.85
N ASP A 87 27.23 13.35 4.14
CA ASP A 87 28.36 13.01 3.25
C ASP A 87 28.68 14.17 2.27
N GLU A 88 29.96 14.45 2.09
CA GLU A 88 30.42 15.64 1.35
C GLU A 88 30.04 15.59 -0.14
N ASP A 89 30.12 14.41 -0.77
CA ASP A 89 29.72 14.23 -2.16
C ASP A 89 28.21 14.45 -2.31
N LEU A 90 27.41 13.95 -1.36
CA LEU A 90 25.96 14.16 -1.38
C LEU A 90 25.58 15.63 -1.18
N ARG A 91 26.25 16.33 -0.25
CA ARG A 91 26.03 17.78 -0.09
C ARG A 91 26.34 18.54 -1.36
N ARG A 92 27.41 18.17 -2.07
CA ARG A 92 27.76 18.78 -3.35
C ARG A 92 26.66 18.57 -4.40
N LEU A 93 26.13 17.34 -4.53
CA LEU A 93 25.00 17.06 -5.41
C LEU A 93 23.76 17.88 -5.07
N ASP A 94 23.48 18.08 -3.78
CA ASP A 94 22.35 18.87 -3.32
C ASP A 94 22.53 20.37 -3.56
N LEU A 95 23.75 20.91 -3.39
CA LEU A 95 24.08 22.30 -3.69
C LEU A 95 23.98 22.64 -5.18
N ASP A 96 24.13 21.65 -6.05
CA ASP A 96 23.98 21.79 -7.50
C ASP A 96 22.50 21.70 -7.95
N TYR A 97 21.56 21.44 -7.04
CA TYR A 97 20.12 21.39 -7.35
C TYR A 97 19.57 22.73 -7.84
N ASN A 98 18.80 22.69 -8.94
CA ASN A 98 18.11 23.87 -9.48
C ASN A 98 16.63 23.90 -9.06
N PRO A 99 16.22 24.82 -8.17
CA PRO A 99 14.84 24.89 -7.70
C PRO A 99 13.82 25.37 -8.75
N SER A 100 14.26 25.93 -9.88
CA SER A 100 13.36 26.43 -10.92
C SER A 100 12.73 25.35 -11.80
N ASP A 101 13.17 24.09 -11.69
CA ASP A 101 12.69 22.98 -12.51
C ASP A 101 12.37 21.75 -11.64
N PRO A 102 11.15 21.65 -11.07
CA PRO A 102 10.77 20.58 -10.14
C PRO A 102 10.90 19.17 -10.74
N LEU A 103 10.62 19.02 -12.04
CA LEU A 103 10.72 17.75 -12.76
C LEU A 103 12.17 17.29 -12.97
N SER A 104 13.18 18.14 -12.72
CA SER A 104 14.59 17.74 -12.80
C SER A 104 14.99 16.64 -11.82
N ARG A 105 14.17 16.40 -10.79
CA ARG A 105 14.38 15.35 -9.79
C ARG A 105 13.93 13.97 -10.25
N VAL A 106 13.13 13.90 -11.32
CA VAL A 106 12.55 12.65 -11.84
C VAL A 106 13.45 12.08 -12.92
N GLU A 107 13.66 10.77 -12.90
CA GLU A 107 14.33 10.07 -13.99
C GLU A 107 13.38 9.10 -14.69
N GLN A 108 13.55 8.93 -16.00
CA GLN A 108 12.88 7.90 -16.77
C GLN A 108 13.57 6.56 -16.52
N LYS A 109 13.31 5.99 -15.33
CA LYS A 109 13.82 4.69 -14.88
C LYS A 109 12.66 3.88 -14.34
N THR A 110 12.43 2.71 -14.92
CA THR A 110 11.45 1.77 -14.39
C THR A 110 11.87 1.36 -12.98
N THR A 111 10.98 1.59 -12.02
CA THR A 111 11.23 1.38 -10.60
C THR A 111 10.69 0.03 -10.16
N VAL A 112 11.59 -0.88 -9.80
CA VAL A 112 11.19 -2.19 -9.27
C VAL A 112 10.81 -2.06 -7.81
N ILE A 113 9.61 -2.49 -7.43
CA ILE A 113 9.17 -2.55 -6.03
C ILE A 113 9.55 -3.92 -5.48
N ALA A 114 10.45 -3.95 -4.52
CA ALA A 114 10.99 -5.18 -3.96
C ALA A 114 11.08 -5.09 -2.43
N TYR A 115 10.76 -6.21 -1.78
CA TYR A 115 11.31 -6.45 -0.44
C TYR A 115 12.82 -6.61 -0.53
N ALA A 116 13.53 -6.15 0.50
CA ALA A 116 14.98 -6.35 0.65
C ALA A 116 15.39 -7.84 0.55
N ASP A 117 14.42 -8.71 0.72
CA ASP A 117 14.55 -10.15 0.88
C ASP A 117 13.75 -10.94 -0.19
N SER A 118 13.29 -10.26 -1.26
CA SER A 118 12.49 -10.86 -2.34
C SER A 118 13.21 -12.02 -3.04
N ILE A 119 14.55 -11.97 -3.08
CA ILE A 119 15.41 -13.07 -3.49
C ILE A 119 16.52 -13.25 -2.46
N LYS A 120 16.76 -14.50 -2.06
CA LYS A 120 17.74 -14.87 -1.03
C LYS A 120 18.63 -15.98 -1.50
N ARG A 121 19.87 -15.96 -1.02
CA ARG A 121 20.78 -17.09 -1.06
C ARG A 121 21.23 -17.42 0.36
N GLU A 122 21.27 -18.70 0.69
CA GLU A 122 21.65 -19.12 2.04
C GLU A 122 23.07 -18.65 2.38
N GLY A 123 23.24 -18.06 3.57
CA GLY A 123 24.52 -17.53 4.04
C GLY A 123 24.89 -16.13 3.51
N GLU A 124 24.10 -15.52 2.63
CA GLU A 124 24.37 -14.18 2.09
C GLU A 124 23.39 -13.13 2.64
N LYS A 125 23.80 -11.85 2.59
CA LYS A 125 22.89 -10.73 2.86
C LYS A 125 21.92 -10.58 1.69
N SER A 126 20.63 -10.48 1.97
CA SER A 126 19.62 -10.52 0.91
C SER A 126 19.68 -9.31 -0.02
N LEU A 127 20.08 -8.14 0.49
CA LEU A 127 20.29 -6.95 -0.34
C LEU A 127 21.44 -7.12 -1.35
N GLU A 128 22.52 -7.82 -0.97
CA GLU A 128 23.60 -8.16 -1.92
C GLU A 128 23.13 -9.15 -2.99
N THR A 129 22.31 -10.12 -2.58
CA THR A 129 21.72 -11.10 -3.50
C THR A 129 20.82 -10.40 -4.52
N LEU A 130 19.97 -9.48 -4.06
CA LEU A 130 19.06 -8.68 -4.88
C LEU A 130 19.82 -7.79 -5.88
N ASP A 131 20.80 -7.02 -5.42
CA ASP A 131 21.64 -6.16 -6.26
C ASP A 131 22.40 -6.97 -7.32
N ARG A 132 22.96 -8.13 -6.94
CA ARG A 132 23.64 -9.04 -7.88
C ARG A 132 22.67 -9.60 -8.92
N PHE A 133 21.47 -9.99 -8.51
CA PHE A 133 20.45 -10.51 -9.41
C PHE A 133 20.12 -9.49 -10.50
N PHE A 134 19.83 -8.23 -10.12
CA PHE A 134 19.56 -7.17 -11.09
C PHE A 134 20.73 -6.92 -12.02
N LYS A 135 21.95 -6.76 -11.50
CA LYS A 135 23.16 -6.50 -12.33
C LYS A 135 23.43 -7.60 -13.35
N THR A 136 23.10 -8.84 -13.02
CA THR A 136 23.44 -10.00 -13.86
C THR A 136 22.35 -10.30 -14.89
N TRP A 137 21.08 -10.27 -14.47
CA TRP A 137 19.97 -10.79 -15.25
C TRP A 137 18.99 -9.73 -15.74
N LEU A 138 18.98 -8.55 -15.12
CA LEU A 138 18.07 -7.45 -15.42
C LEU A 138 18.82 -6.10 -15.44
N PRO A 139 19.92 -5.94 -16.22
CA PRO A 139 20.72 -4.71 -16.25
C PRO A 139 19.93 -3.47 -16.70
N ALA A 140 18.77 -3.65 -17.35
CA ALA A 140 17.82 -2.59 -17.67
C ALA A 140 17.24 -1.90 -16.44
N VAL A 141 17.06 -2.62 -15.33
CA VAL A 141 16.49 -2.07 -14.09
C VAL A 141 17.37 -0.93 -13.57
N GLY A 142 16.81 0.28 -13.62
CA GLY A 142 17.48 1.49 -13.18
C GLY A 142 16.88 2.14 -11.94
N GLY A 143 15.64 1.79 -11.58
CA GLY A 143 14.99 2.26 -10.35
C GLY A 143 14.69 1.11 -9.38
N LEU A 144 14.75 1.40 -8.08
CA LEU A 144 14.50 0.42 -7.03
C LEU A 144 13.78 1.05 -5.84
N HIS A 145 12.55 0.60 -5.57
CA HIS A 145 11.84 0.85 -4.33
C HIS A 145 12.08 -0.32 -3.38
N ILE A 146 12.87 -0.09 -2.34
CA ILE A 146 13.10 -1.04 -1.26
C ILE A 146 11.99 -0.83 -0.21
N LEU A 147 11.09 -1.81 -0.12
CA LEU A 147 10.06 -1.90 0.92
C LEU A 147 10.71 -1.93 2.33
N PRO A 148 9.95 -1.69 3.42
CA PRO A 148 10.51 -1.54 4.77
C PRO A 148 11.62 -2.57 5.09
N ALA A 149 12.84 -2.08 5.34
CA ALA A 149 14.04 -2.90 5.49
C ALA A 149 14.79 -2.70 6.82
N CYS A 150 14.27 -1.87 7.71
CA CYS A 150 14.85 -1.66 9.03
C CYS A 150 14.55 -2.84 9.97
N THR A 151 15.10 -2.82 11.19
CA THR A 151 15.00 -3.91 12.17
C THR A 151 13.56 -4.38 12.35
N VAL A 152 13.31 -5.68 12.14
CA VAL A 152 12.02 -6.36 12.27
C VAL A 152 12.15 -7.65 13.07
N VAL A 153 11.01 -8.20 13.50
CA VAL A 153 10.90 -9.57 14.02
C VAL A 153 10.43 -10.49 12.89
N GLU A 154 11.17 -11.55 12.57
CA GLU A 154 10.90 -12.40 11.40
C GLU A 154 10.05 -13.65 11.70
N ASP A 155 10.03 -14.12 12.94
CA ASP A 155 9.44 -15.39 13.37
C ASP A 155 7.95 -15.31 13.75
N ARG A 156 7.32 -14.16 13.50
CA ARG A 156 5.89 -13.90 13.74
C ARG A 156 5.29 -12.99 12.68
N PHE A 157 3.96 -12.79 12.72
CA PHE A 157 3.28 -11.80 11.89
C PHE A 157 3.93 -10.41 12.06
N ASN A 158 4.30 -9.77 10.95
CA ASN A 158 4.95 -8.45 10.94
C ASN A 158 4.45 -7.53 9.82
N ASP A 159 3.28 -7.85 9.25
CA ASP A 159 2.64 -7.11 8.16
C ASP A 159 3.51 -6.95 6.90
N GLY A 160 4.38 -7.93 6.62
CA GLY A 160 5.35 -7.80 5.53
C GLY A 160 6.38 -6.71 5.82
N TYR A 161 6.96 -6.75 7.02
CA TYR A 161 8.01 -5.83 7.49
C TYR A 161 7.60 -4.40 7.80
N PHE A 162 6.30 -4.05 7.69
CA PHE A 162 5.78 -2.76 8.14
C PHE A 162 5.74 -2.62 9.67
N SER A 163 5.80 -3.74 10.41
CA SER A 163 6.05 -3.74 11.85
C SER A 163 7.54 -3.68 12.18
N GLN A 164 8.12 -2.47 12.11
CA GLN A 164 9.55 -2.24 12.40
C GLN A 164 9.81 -1.94 13.88
N VAL A 165 10.77 -2.66 14.48
CA VAL A 165 11.25 -2.44 15.85
C VAL A 165 11.99 -1.10 15.96
N GLU A 166 12.90 -0.87 15.01
CA GLU A 166 13.67 0.37 14.87
C GLU A 166 13.61 0.79 13.40
N ARG A 167 13.49 2.09 13.13
CA ARG A 167 13.27 2.62 11.78
C ARG A 167 14.49 3.35 11.21
N ASN A 168 15.63 3.27 11.90
CA ASN A 168 16.90 3.93 11.56
C ASN A 168 18.09 2.95 11.50
N ASN A 169 17.82 1.64 11.45
CA ASN A 169 18.84 0.60 11.39
C ASN A 169 18.37 -0.54 10.49
N ILE A 170 19.14 -0.85 9.44
CA ILE A 170 18.83 -1.94 8.50
C ILE A 170 18.87 -3.28 9.21
N HIS A 171 17.87 -4.13 8.94
CA HIS A 171 17.79 -5.44 9.55
C HIS A 171 19.00 -6.30 9.18
N SER A 172 19.60 -6.94 10.18
CA SER A 172 20.88 -7.63 10.01
C SER A 172 20.85 -8.78 8.99
N ALA A 173 19.70 -9.45 8.80
CA ALA A 173 19.56 -10.47 7.75
C ALA A 173 19.57 -9.88 6.34
N PHE A 174 19.13 -8.62 6.20
CA PHE A 174 19.09 -7.92 4.91
C PHE A 174 20.44 -7.30 4.56
N GLY A 175 21.17 -6.77 5.55
CA GLY A 175 22.42 -6.06 5.30
C GLY A 175 22.89 -5.20 6.48
N SER A 176 23.53 -4.08 6.15
CA SER A 176 23.90 -3.00 7.08
C SER A 176 23.46 -1.64 6.51
N ASN A 177 23.57 -0.59 7.34
CA ASN A 177 23.28 0.78 6.90
C ASN A 177 24.20 1.24 5.75
N GLU A 178 25.45 0.79 5.75
CA GLU A 178 26.45 1.09 4.71
C GLU A 178 26.10 0.40 3.39
N LEU A 179 25.80 -0.91 3.44
CA LEU A 179 25.36 -1.63 2.24
C LEU A 179 24.08 -1.04 1.65
N PHE A 180 23.13 -0.65 2.50
CA PHE A 180 21.92 0.02 2.07
C PHE A 180 22.21 1.38 1.42
N ALA A 181 23.06 2.21 2.03
CA ALA A 181 23.50 3.49 1.47
C ALA A 181 24.17 3.31 0.08
N ASP A 182 24.99 2.27 -0.06
CA ASP A 182 25.65 1.92 -1.31
C ASP A 182 24.66 1.50 -2.40
N ILE A 183 23.60 0.75 -2.05
CA ILE A 183 22.56 0.32 -3.00
C ILE A 183 21.73 1.52 -3.44
N VAL A 184 21.23 2.35 -2.52
CA VAL A 184 20.35 3.46 -2.89
C VAL A 184 21.05 4.51 -3.75
N LYS A 185 22.39 4.63 -3.65
CA LYS A 185 23.23 5.45 -4.54
C LYS A 185 23.31 4.93 -5.99
N ARG A 186 23.06 3.63 -6.23
CA ARG A 186 23.19 2.98 -7.55
C ARG A 186 21.92 3.04 -8.40
N TYR A 187 20.77 3.25 -7.79
CA TYR A 187 19.46 3.21 -8.43
C TYR A 187 18.73 4.53 -8.25
N PHE A 188 17.81 4.83 -9.16
CA PHE A 188 16.76 5.80 -8.87
C PHE A 188 15.87 5.23 -7.76
N SER A 189 16.15 5.61 -6.53
CA SER A 189 15.78 4.83 -5.34
C SER A 189 14.61 5.42 -4.56
N MET A 190 13.81 4.53 -3.99
CA MET A 190 12.71 4.87 -3.10
C MET A 190 12.71 3.98 -1.87
N ASN A 191 12.35 4.56 -0.73
CA ASN A 191 12.17 3.83 0.52
C ASN A 191 10.93 4.31 1.27
N ASP A 192 10.42 3.44 2.12
CA ASP A 192 9.31 3.73 3.02
C ASP A 192 9.77 4.40 4.31
N ILE A 193 9.02 5.42 4.73
CA ILE A 193 9.01 5.88 6.11
C ILE A 193 7.61 5.61 6.70
N VAL A 194 7.55 4.65 7.61
CA VAL A 194 6.35 4.36 8.40
C VAL A 194 6.30 5.39 9.51
N LEU A 195 5.26 6.23 9.55
CA LEU A 195 5.16 7.31 10.56
C LEU A 195 4.33 6.88 11.77
N GLY A 196 3.21 6.22 11.55
CA GLY A 196 2.16 6.07 12.58
C GLY A 196 2.47 5.09 13.72
N HIS A 197 3.32 4.10 13.51
CA HIS A 197 3.49 3.00 14.47
C HIS A 197 4.88 2.35 14.40
N VAL A 198 5.21 1.59 15.43
CA VAL A 198 6.39 0.71 15.51
C VAL A 198 5.97 -0.65 16.06
N ASP A 199 6.85 -1.64 15.93
CA ASP A 199 6.64 -2.97 16.48
C ASP A 199 6.60 -2.94 18.03
N ILE A 200 5.82 -3.83 18.64
CA ILE A 200 5.74 -3.96 20.11
C ILE A 200 7.08 -4.37 20.75
N GLU A 201 8.03 -4.95 20.02
CA GLU A 201 9.40 -5.19 20.50
C GLU A 201 10.26 -3.92 20.52
N ASN A 202 9.71 -2.74 20.16
CA ASN A 202 10.42 -1.48 20.29
C ASN A 202 10.96 -1.32 21.73
N PRO A 203 12.27 -1.04 21.91
CA PRO A 203 12.87 -0.99 23.25
C PRO A 203 12.14 -0.06 24.22
N VAL A 204 11.63 1.07 23.74
CA VAL A 204 10.89 2.03 24.58
C VAL A 204 9.53 1.46 25.00
N PHE A 205 8.84 0.70 24.14
CA PHE A 205 7.59 0.05 24.53
C PHE A 205 7.85 -1.06 25.55
N GLN A 206 8.92 -1.84 25.36
CA GLN A 206 9.33 -2.87 26.32
C GLN A 206 9.71 -2.26 27.68
N GLU A 207 10.39 -1.12 27.73
CA GLU A 207 10.63 -0.39 28.97
C GLU A 207 9.32 0.04 29.67
N TYR A 208 8.33 0.50 28.90
CA TYR A 208 7.03 0.85 29.43
C TYR A 208 6.31 -0.36 30.05
N LEU A 209 6.32 -1.50 29.36
CA LEU A 209 5.81 -2.77 29.88
C LEU A 209 6.60 -3.24 31.11
N GLN A 210 7.88 -2.92 31.21
CA GLN A 210 8.68 -3.17 32.40
C GLN A 210 8.36 -2.22 33.56
N GLY A 211 7.45 -1.25 33.41
CA GLY A 211 7.02 -0.38 34.51
C GLY A 211 7.65 1.02 34.48
N HIS A 212 8.30 1.41 33.39
CA HIS A 212 8.91 2.73 33.26
C HIS A 212 7.90 3.72 32.64
N ASP A 213 7.17 4.44 33.49
CA ASP A 213 6.02 5.27 33.05
C ASP A 213 6.37 6.28 31.94
N LYS A 214 7.54 6.92 32.02
CA LYS A 214 7.99 7.92 31.02
C LYS A 214 8.12 7.33 29.61
N ALA A 215 8.47 6.05 29.49
CA ALA A 215 8.59 5.40 28.20
C ALA A 215 7.23 5.26 27.49
N GLY A 216 6.13 5.19 28.28
CA GLY A 216 4.76 5.17 27.76
C GLY A 216 4.37 6.46 27.03
N LEU A 217 5.03 7.60 27.31
CA LEU A 217 4.74 8.87 26.64
C LEU A 217 4.93 8.80 25.13
N LYS A 218 5.80 7.93 24.63
CA LYS A 218 6.01 7.73 23.19
C LYS A 218 4.78 7.10 22.49
N PHE A 219 3.83 6.52 23.22
CA PHE A 219 2.75 5.70 22.69
C PHE A 219 1.37 6.13 23.20
N TYR A 220 0.32 5.78 22.46
CA TYR A 220 -1.05 5.93 22.94
C TYR A 220 -1.43 4.73 23.80
N THR A 221 -1.13 4.82 25.10
CA THR A 221 -1.43 3.78 26.09
C THR A 221 -2.35 4.31 27.17
N PHE A 222 -3.30 3.49 27.61
CA PHE A 222 -4.29 3.83 28.61
C PHE A 222 -4.32 2.77 29.70
N THR A 223 -4.38 3.20 30.95
CA THR A 223 -4.82 2.35 32.07
C THR A 223 -6.28 1.92 31.83
N MET A 224 -6.73 0.89 32.54
CA MET A 224 -8.12 0.44 32.43
C MET A 224 -9.13 1.54 32.82
N GLU A 225 -8.81 2.34 33.83
CA GLU A 225 -9.66 3.44 34.29
C GLU A 225 -9.80 4.52 33.21
N GLU A 226 -8.68 4.94 32.61
CA GLU A 226 -8.67 5.92 31.52
C GLU A 226 -9.42 5.41 30.29
N TYR A 227 -9.19 4.15 29.91
CA TYR A 227 -9.85 3.53 28.78
C TYR A 227 -11.38 3.49 28.96
N GLU A 228 -11.87 2.99 30.10
CA GLU A 228 -13.30 2.91 30.36
C GLU A 228 -13.95 4.30 30.47
N SER A 229 -13.24 5.28 31.04
CA SER A 229 -13.69 6.68 31.07
C SER A 229 -13.86 7.27 29.66
N LEU A 230 -12.85 7.11 28.79
CA LEU A 230 -12.91 7.58 27.41
C LEU A 230 -13.98 6.85 26.59
N LYS A 231 -14.10 5.53 26.79
CA LYS A 231 -15.13 4.70 26.15
C LYS A 231 -16.53 5.12 26.59
N ALA A 232 -16.77 5.35 27.88
CA ALA A 232 -18.04 5.83 28.40
C ALA A 232 -18.43 7.21 27.84
N ALA A 233 -17.44 8.04 27.51
CA ALA A 233 -17.63 9.32 26.85
C ALA A 233 -17.84 9.23 25.32
N GLY A 234 -17.83 8.04 24.72
CA GLY A 234 -17.95 7.85 23.27
C GLY A 234 -16.74 8.34 22.47
N SER A 235 -15.57 8.48 23.13
CA SER A 235 -14.36 9.09 22.56
C SER A 235 -13.83 8.36 21.32
N PHE A 236 -14.10 7.06 21.22
CA PHE A 236 -13.58 6.17 20.19
C PHE A 236 -14.60 5.86 19.08
N ASP A 237 -15.87 6.29 19.24
CA ASP A 237 -16.99 5.83 18.41
C ASP A 237 -16.85 6.20 16.93
N LYS A 238 -16.14 7.29 16.65
CA LYS A 238 -15.93 7.79 15.29
C LYS A 238 -14.62 7.35 14.65
N VAL A 239 -13.72 6.68 15.38
CA VAL A 239 -12.38 6.34 14.89
C VAL A 239 -12.49 5.41 13.68
N PHE A 240 -11.92 5.84 12.55
CA PHE A 240 -11.86 5.04 11.34
C PHE A 240 -10.88 3.88 11.50
N ARG A 241 -11.27 2.70 11.01
CA ARG A 241 -10.46 1.47 11.11
C ARG A 241 -10.21 0.86 9.73
N PRO A 242 -8.95 0.62 9.35
CA PRO A 242 -8.62 -0.06 8.09
C PRO A 242 -8.87 -1.57 8.15
N ARG A 243 -8.98 -2.15 9.34
CA ARG A 243 -9.06 -3.60 9.57
C ARG A 243 -10.19 -3.95 10.55
N PRO A 244 -10.74 -5.18 10.50
CA PRO A 244 -11.89 -5.58 11.31
C PRO A 244 -11.57 -5.90 12.78
N PHE A 245 -10.28 -5.93 13.17
CA PHE A 245 -9.86 -6.28 14.53
C PHE A 245 -10.14 -5.14 15.56
N PRO A 246 -10.01 -5.42 16.87
CA PRO A 246 -10.11 -4.40 17.91
C PRO A 246 -9.11 -3.26 17.76
N LEU A 247 -9.53 -2.02 18.07
CA LEU A 247 -8.68 -0.81 17.97
C LEU A 247 -7.52 -0.78 18.97
N PHE A 248 -7.71 -1.43 20.12
CA PHE A 248 -6.75 -1.46 21.20
C PHE A 248 -6.32 -2.88 21.47
N THR A 249 -5.03 -3.07 21.65
CA THR A 249 -4.46 -4.34 22.09
C THR A 249 -4.21 -4.33 23.59
N ILE A 250 -4.53 -5.45 24.23
CA ILE A 250 -4.39 -5.65 25.66
C ILE A 250 -2.97 -6.16 25.96
N PHE A 251 -2.21 -5.35 26.69
CA PHE A 251 -0.91 -5.74 27.22
C PHE A 251 -0.91 -5.73 28.73
N ARG A 252 0.10 -6.36 29.32
CA ARG A 252 0.32 -6.33 30.78
C ARG A 252 1.68 -5.76 31.10
N ARG A 253 1.68 -4.82 32.03
CA ARG A 253 2.90 -4.30 32.64
C ARG A 253 3.40 -5.30 33.68
N LEU A 254 4.70 -5.32 33.94
CA LEU A 254 5.25 -6.12 35.02
C LEU A 254 4.69 -5.66 36.37
N PRO A 255 4.46 -6.60 37.32
CA PRO A 255 4.07 -6.24 38.67
C PRO A 255 5.04 -5.24 39.30
N VAL A 256 4.49 -4.30 40.08
CA VAL A 256 5.28 -3.31 40.83
C VAL A 256 5.93 -3.96 42.06
N GLU A 257 5.25 -4.91 42.68
CA GLU A 257 5.71 -5.52 43.94
C GLU A 257 6.78 -6.61 43.74
N MET A 258 7.91 -6.45 44.44
CA MET A 258 8.84 -7.55 44.72
C MET A 258 8.24 -8.39 45.87
N PRO A 259 8.01 -9.71 45.73
CA PRO A 259 8.75 -10.62 44.85
C PRO A 259 8.11 -10.96 43.50
N TYR A 260 6.82 -10.64 43.27
CA TYR A 260 6.09 -11.11 42.08
C TYR A 260 6.73 -10.69 40.76
N ARG A 261 7.30 -9.48 40.73
CA ARG A 261 8.05 -8.96 39.59
C ARG A 261 9.21 -9.86 39.14
N SER A 262 9.85 -10.54 40.08
CA SER A 262 10.99 -11.43 39.81
C SER A 262 10.60 -12.85 39.38
N LEU A 263 9.30 -13.19 39.46
CA LEU A 263 8.79 -14.50 39.08
C LEU A 263 8.49 -14.55 37.59
N SER A 264 8.79 -15.70 36.98
CA SER A 264 8.28 -16.04 35.65
C SER A 264 6.74 -16.05 35.64
N HIS A 265 6.13 -16.03 34.46
CA HIS A 265 4.67 -16.19 34.33
C HIS A 265 4.17 -17.45 35.06
N SER A 266 4.81 -18.60 34.80
CA SER A 266 4.48 -19.86 35.48
C SER A 266 4.65 -19.78 37.01
N GLY A 267 5.69 -19.10 37.51
CA GLY A 267 5.86 -18.87 38.95
C GLY A 267 4.75 -18.01 39.57
N ARG A 268 4.20 -17.06 38.81
CA ARG A 268 3.02 -16.27 39.22
C ARG A 268 1.75 -17.11 39.20
N VAL A 269 1.59 -17.99 38.21
CA VAL A 269 0.49 -18.97 38.17
C VAL A 269 0.52 -19.89 39.40
N ASP A 270 1.69 -20.40 39.79
CA ASP A 270 1.86 -21.21 41.00
C ASP A 270 1.39 -20.49 42.26
N VAL A 271 1.71 -19.20 42.38
CA VAL A 271 1.28 -18.38 43.51
C VAL A 271 -0.23 -18.22 43.51
N MET A 272 -0.85 -17.96 42.34
CA MET A 272 -2.31 -17.86 42.21
C MET A 272 -3.01 -19.15 42.64
N ILE A 273 -2.54 -20.31 42.15
CA ILE A 273 -3.08 -21.63 42.52
C ILE A 273 -2.99 -21.85 44.03
N LYS A 274 -1.83 -21.55 44.64
CA LYS A 274 -1.63 -21.68 46.09
C LYS A 274 -2.55 -20.76 46.90
N LEU A 275 -2.77 -19.53 46.44
CA LEU A 275 -3.66 -18.56 47.10
C LEU A 275 -5.12 -19.03 47.07
N ILE A 276 -5.64 -19.42 45.91
CA ILE A 276 -7.02 -19.91 45.75
C ILE A 276 -7.24 -21.15 46.62
N LYS A 277 -6.29 -22.10 46.59
CA LYS A 277 -6.35 -23.31 47.44
C LYS A 277 -6.34 -22.98 48.92
N LYS A 278 -5.48 -22.06 49.36
CA LYS A 278 -5.37 -21.67 50.77
C LYS A 278 -6.61 -20.94 51.28
N MET A 279 -7.21 -20.06 50.47
CA MET A 279 -8.29 -19.17 50.90
C MET A 279 -9.69 -19.77 50.72
N ARG A 280 -9.88 -20.70 49.79
CA ARG A 280 -11.20 -21.27 49.45
C ARG A 280 -11.23 -22.79 49.38
N GLY A 281 -10.09 -23.48 49.51
CA GLY A 281 -10.01 -24.93 49.40
C GLY A 281 -10.16 -25.48 47.98
N ILE A 282 -10.18 -24.61 46.96
CA ILE A 282 -10.37 -24.96 45.54
C ILE A 282 -9.01 -25.12 44.89
N THR A 283 -8.80 -26.22 44.15
CA THR A 283 -7.55 -26.43 43.41
C THR A 283 -7.79 -26.18 41.94
N LEU A 284 -7.17 -25.14 41.40
CA LEU A 284 -7.09 -24.88 39.96
C LEU A 284 -5.76 -25.40 39.41
N GLU A 285 -5.72 -25.63 38.10
CA GLU A 285 -4.55 -26.12 37.37
C GLU A 285 -4.00 -25.02 36.45
N HIS A 286 -2.75 -25.15 36.00
CA HIS A 286 -2.09 -24.14 35.16
C HIS A 286 -2.91 -23.71 33.94
N PRO A 287 -3.50 -24.64 33.14
CA PRO A 287 -4.26 -24.24 31.96
C PRO A 287 -5.47 -23.34 32.31
N VAL A 288 -6.10 -23.55 33.47
CA VAL A 288 -7.23 -22.75 33.93
C VAL A 288 -6.79 -21.33 34.30
N ILE A 289 -5.68 -21.18 35.03
CA ILE A 289 -5.18 -19.83 35.38
C ILE A 289 -4.66 -19.11 34.14
N ASN A 290 -4.01 -19.82 33.20
CA ASN A 290 -3.54 -19.23 31.95
C ASN A 290 -4.70 -18.71 31.10
N ILE A 291 -5.80 -19.46 31.00
CA ILE A 291 -6.97 -18.99 30.23
C ILE A 291 -7.68 -17.83 30.95
N LEU A 292 -7.71 -17.81 32.29
CA LEU A 292 -8.21 -16.68 33.08
C LEU A 292 -7.33 -15.43 32.88
N TRP A 293 -6.02 -15.61 32.75
CA TRP A 293 -5.08 -14.52 32.44
C TRP A 293 -5.30 -13.96 31.02
N LEU A 294 -5.68 -14.81 30.07
CA LEU A 294 -6.06 -14.43 28.70
C LEU A 294 -7.51 -13.97 28.55
N PHE A 295 -8.31 -14.02 29.62
CA PHE A 295 -9.77 -13.90 29.54
C PHE A 295 -10.21 -12.68 28.74
N ASN A 296 -9.68 -11.49 29.08
CA ASN A 296 -10.02 -10.25 28.39
C ASN A 296 -9.53 -10.23 26.94
N LYS A 297 -8.39 -10.86 26.63
CA LYS A 297 -7.91 -10.93 25.24
C LYS A 297 -8.88 -11.74 24.38
N ILE A 298 -9.22 -12.95 24.83
CA ILE A 298 -10.12 -13.87 24.12
C ILE A 298 -11.54 -13.29 24.02
N LYS A 299 -12.07 -12.74 25.12
CA LYS A 299 -13.40 -12.14 25.16
C LYS A 299 -13.54 -10.96 24.19
N ASN A 300 -12.49 -10.16 24.03
CA ASN A 300 -12.53 -8.97 23.18
C ASN A 300 -12.02 -9.22 21.76
N ASP A 301 -11.97 -10.48 21.29
CA ASP A 301 -11.52 -10.85 19.94
C ASP A 301 -10.14 -10.26 19.61
N GLN A 302 -9.24 -10.23 20.60
CA GLN A 302 -7.88 -9.72 20.41
C GLN A 302 -7.07 -10.71 19.59
N MET A 303 -6.31 -10.21 18.63
CA MET A 303 -5.25 -11.01 18.04
C MET A 303 -4.19 -11.31 19.10
N LEU A 304 -3.76 -12.55 19.09
CA LEU A 304 -2.94 -13.15 20.15
C LEU A 304 -1.51 -13.35 19.69
N LEU A 305 -0.58 -13.34 20.65
CA LEU A 305 0.81 -13.72 20.41
C LEU A 305 0.94 -15.24 20.43
N ASP A 306 2.04 -15.78 19.88
CA ASP A 306 2.27 -17.23 19.82
C ASP A 306 2.26 -17.90 21.21
N GLU A 307 2.72 -17.18 22.24
CA GLU A 307 2.63 -17.66 23.62
C GLU A 307 1.19 -17.82 24.10
N ASP A 308 0.31 -16.86 23.77
CA ASP A 308 -1.10 -16.92 24.13
C ASP A 308 -1.79 -18.11 23.44
N TYR A 309 -1.45 -18.41 22.17
CA TYR A 309 -1.97 -19.58 21.45
C TYR A 309 -1.55 -20.92 22.07
N ARG A 310 -0.32 -21.01 22.61
CA ARG A 310 0.12 -22.19 23.36
C ARG A 310 -0.74 -22.42 24.59
N PHE A 311 -1.03 -21.37 25.36
CA PHE A 311 -1.91 -21.47 26.53
C PHE A 311 -3.34 -21.90 26.18
N ILE A 312 -3.89 -21.42 25.06
CA ILE A 312 -5.21 -21.85 24.60
C ILE A 312 -5.19 -23.34 24.20
N THR A 313 -4.15 -23.78 23.49
CA THR A 313 -4.01 -25.17 23.07
C THR A 313 -3.91 -26.11 24.28
N GLU A 314 -3.06 -25.77 25.26
CA GLU A 314 -2.95 -26.50 26.53
C GLU A 314 -4.28 -26.55 27.30
N PHE A 315 -5.05 -25.45 27.30
CA PHE A 315 -6.36 -25.41 27.93
C PHE A 315 -7.40 -26.26 27.20
N ILE A 316 -7.41 -26.26 25.86
CA ILE A 316 -8.28 -27.13 25.05
C ILE A 316 -7.98 -28.60 25.34
N GLU A 317 -6.71 -29.01 25.33
CA GLU A 317 -6.32 -30.37 25.68
C GLU A 317 -6.77 -30.74 27.10
N TRP A 318 -6.66 -29.80 28.04
CA TRP A 318 -7.08 -29.99 29.42
C TRP A 318 -8.60 -30.21 29.57
N ILE A 319 -9.45 -29.39 28.91
CA ILE A 319 -10.91 -29.56 28.98
C ILE A 319 -11.37 -30.83 28.26
N GLU A 320 -10.76 -31.16 27.12
CA GLU A 320 -11.12 -32.36 26.35
C GLU A 320 -10.78 -33.64 27.11
N ASN A 321 -9.65 -33.66 27.83
CA ASN A 321 -9.28 -34.76 28.72
C ASN A 321 -10.26 -34.95 29.91
N LYS A 322 -11.04 -33.93 30.25
CA LYS A 322 -12.10 -33.98 31.27
C LYS A 322 -13.48 -34.28 30.68
N GLY A 323 -13.57 -34.54 29.38
CA GLY A 323 -14.82 -34.82 28.68
C GLY A 323 -15.68 -33.58 28.41
N ILE A 324 -15.12 -32.38 28.50
CA ILE A 324 -15.80 -31.13 28.19
C ILE A 324 -15.55 -30.79 26.72
N ASN A 325 -16.60 -30.49 25.98
CA ASN A 325 -16.50 -30.17 24.57
C ASN A 325 -16.00 -28.74 24.36
N ARG A 326 -14.87 -28.55 23.67
CA ARG A 326 -14.30 -27.21 23.40
C ARG A 326 -15.28 -26.24 22.73
N LYS A 327 -16.25 -26.74 21.96
CA LYS A 327 -17.28 -25.92 21.28
C LYS A 327 -18.30 -25.30 22.23
N GLU A 328 -18.35 -25.75 23.49
CA GLU A 328 -19.18 -25.15 24.55
C GLU A 328 -18.47 -23.94 25.20
N ILE A 329 -17.17 -23.76 24.96
CA ILE A 329 -16.38 -22.65 25.51
C ILE A 329 -15.90 -21.71 24.40
N PHE A 330 -15.45 -22.25 23.27
CA PHE A 330 -14.88 -21.47 22.18
C PHE A 330 -15.66 -21.59 20.87
N THR A 331 -15.66 -20.48 20.13
CA THR A 331 -15.93 -20.42 18.69
C THR A 331 -14.74 -19.75 17.99
N GLU A 332 -14.73 -19.78 16.67
CA GLU A 332 -13.68 -19.13 15.86
C GLU A 332 -14.07 -17.68 15.57
N SER A 333 -13.08 -16.78 15.64
CA SER A 333 -13.22 -15.41 15.20
C SER A 333 -13.44 -15.35 13.70
N MET A 334 -14.40 -14.53 13.29
CA MET A 334 -14.66 -14.22 11.88
C MET A 334 -13.81 -13.05 11.38
N THR A 335 -13.08 -12.37 12.28
CA THR A 335 -12.37 -11.14 11.95
C THR A 335 -10.87 -11.36 11.79
N GLN A 336 -10.27 -12.28 12.57
CA GLN A 336 -8.82 -12.49 12.70
C GLN A 336 -8.16 -13.23 11.51
N GLU A 337 -7.08 -12.66 10.96
CA GLU A 337 -6.23 -13.28 9.94
C GLU A 337 -4.89 -13.71 10.55
N VAL A 338 -4.82 -14.93 11.06
CA VAL A 338 -3.64 -15.47 11.76
C VAL A 338 -3.35 -16.90 11.34
N GLN A 339 -2.13 -17.37 11.59
CA GLN A 339 -1.72 -18.75 11.33
C GLN A 339 -2.46 -19.76 12.23
N HIS A 340 -2.69 -19.39 13.48
CA HIS A 340 -3.37 -20.23 14.46
C HIS A 340 -4.89 -20.05 14.39
N VAL A 341 -5.64 -21.03 14.90
CA VAL A 341 -7.12 -20.92 14.97
C VAL A 341 -7.47 -19.81 15.96
N PRO A 342 -8.17 -18.73 15.55
CA PRO A 342 -8.41 -17.57 16.40
C PRO A 342 -9.61 -17.82 17.32
N TYR A 343 -9.41 -18.51 18.43
CA TYR A 343 -10.49 -18.80 19.37
C TYR A 343 -10.96 -17.56 20.12
N ILE A 344 -12.28 -17.37 20.14
CA ILE A 344 -13.00 -16.44 21.02
C ILE A 344 -14.01 -17.22 21.86
N PHE A 345 -14.45 -16.65 22.98
CA PHE A 345 -15.45 -17.32 23.80
C PHE A 345 -16.82 -17.34 23.12
N VAL A 346 -17.60 -18.41 23.34
CA VAL A 346 -19.01 -18.47 22.91
C VAL A 346 -19.86 -17.47 23.71
N PRO A 347 -21.02 -17.03 23.16
CA PRO A 347 -21.98 -16.25 23.92
C PRO A 347 -22.38 -16.97 25.22
N GLY A 348 -22.33 -16.25 26.35
CA GLY A 348 -22.62 -16.78 27.68
C GLY A 348 -21.39 -16.95 28.58
N ILE A 349 -20.17 -16.87 28.04
CA ILE A 349 -18.93 -16.80 28.83
C ILE A 349 -18.55 -15.32 29.01
N ASP A 350 -19.32 -14.61 29.84
CA ASP A 350 -19.22 -13.15 29.97
C ASP A 350 -18.22 -12.70 31.03
N ASN A 351 -17.85 -13.57 31.97
CA ASN A 351 -16.89 -13.30 33.03
C ASN A 351 -16.13 -14.59 33.43
N GLU A 352 -15.18 -14.45 34.36
CA GLU A 352 -14.36 -15.56 34.83
C GLU A 352 -15.17 -16.67 35.52
N GLU A 353 -16.30 -16.34 36.14
CA GLU A 353 -17.19 -17.30 36.80
C GLU A 353 -17.84 -18.20 35.77
N CYS A 354 -18.43 -17.62 34.72
CA CYS A 354 -19.03 -18.37 33.62
C CYS A 354 -18.03 -19.33 32.97
N LEU A 355 -16.77 -18.89 32.80
CA LEU A 355 -15.71 -19.76 32.27
C LEU A 355 -15.41 -20.92 33.21
N LEU A 356 -15.31 -20.67 34.52
CA LEU A 356 -15.07 -21.72 35.51
C LEU A 356 -16.26 -22.70 35.60
N GLU A 357 -17.50 -22.22 35.55
CA GLU A 357 -18.68 -23.09 35.49
C GLU A 357 -18.64 -23.99 34.25
N ALA A 358 -18.30 -23.44 33.08
CA ALA A 358 -18.13 -24.19 31.85
C ALA A 358 -16.96 -25.20 31.92
N CYS A 359 -15.98 -24.98 32.80
CA CYS A 359 -14.91 -25.92 33.13
C CYS A 359 -15.34 -27.02 34.12
N GLY A 360 -16.61 -27.08 34.53
CA GLY A 360 -17.16 -28.09 35.43
C GLY A 360 -17.05 -27.75 36.93
N PHE A 361 -16.74 -26.51 37.30
CA PHE A 361 -16.81 -26.06 38.68
C PHE A 361 -18.26 -25.74 39.06
N THR A 362 -18.65 -26.03 40.31
CA THR A 362 -19.98 -25.62 40.80
C THR A 362 -20.07 -24.09 40.92
N PRO A 363 -21.25 -23.46 40.81
CA PRO A 363 -21.37 -22.00 40.89
C PRO A 363 -20.71 -21.37 42.14
N PRO A 364 -20.82 -21.95 43.36
CA PRO A 364 -20.11 -21.41 44.53
C PRO A 364 -18.59 -21.52 44.43
N GLN A 365 -18.07 -22.55 43.75
CA GLN A 365 -16.63 -22.70 43.54
C GLN A 365 -16.11 -21.74 42.48
N ALA A 366 -16.85 -21.60 41.37
CA ALA A 366 -16.53 -20.66 40.31
C ALA A 366 -16.44 -19.23 40.85
N GLU A 367 -17.46 -18.78 41.60
CA GLU A 367 -17.47 -17.45 42.21
C GLU A 367 -16.33 -17.24 43.20
N ALA A 368 -16.10 -18.21 44.09
CA ALA A 368 -15.04 -18.10 45.08
C ALA A 368 -13.64 -17.99 44.46
N ALA A 369 -13.38 -18.71 43.36
CA ALA A 369 -12.09 -18.68 42.68
C ALA A 369 -11.95 -17.43 41.78
N ALA A 370 -13.00 -17.05 41.05
CA ALA A 370 -13.04 -15.86 40.22
C ALA A 370 -12.84 -14.57 41.04
N SER A 371 -13.50 -14.45 42.21
CA SER A 371 -13.29 -13.32 43.13
C SER A 371 -11.82 -13.17 43.53
N ILE A 372 -11.15 -14.25 43.94
CA ILE A 372 -9.73 -14.19 44.30
C ILE A 372 -8.88 -13.82 43.10
N PHE A 373 -9.15 -14.42 41.94
CA PHE A 373 -8.43 -14.09 40.72
C PHE A 373 -8.55 -12.59 40.45
N ARG A 374 -9.76 -12.02 40.38
CA ARG A 374 -9.97 -10.59 40.15
C ARG A 374 -9.28 -9.69 41.18
N GLU A 375 -9.38 -10.00 42.46
CA GLU A 375 -8.78 -9.21 43.55
C GLU A 375 -7.25 -9.22 43.55
N THR A 376 -6.63 -10.31 43.07
CA THR A 376 -5.17 -10.50 43.15
C THR A 376 -4.45 -10.42 41.80
N ASN A 377 -5.19 -10.50 40.68
CA ASN A 377 -4.67 -10.55 39.32
C ASN A 377 -3.75 -9.35 39.02
N MET A 378 -4.22 -8.13 39.28
CA MET A 378 -3.42 -6.91 39.02
C MET A 378 -2.11 -6.90 39.83
N ARG A 379 -2.18 -7.30 41.10
CA ARG A 379 -1.01 -7.31 41.99
C ARG A 379 0.00 -8.39 41.59
N LEU A 380 -0.48 -9.55 41.16
CA LEU A 380 0.35 -10.73 40.89
C LEU A 380 0.85 -10.78 39.45
N PHE A 381 -0.02 -10.54 38.47
CA PHE A 381 0.30 -10.58 37.04
C PHE A 381 0.64 -9.22 36.46
N GLY A 382 0.33 -8.14 37.18
CA GLY A 382 0.55 -6.76 36.76
C GLY A 382 -0.68 -6.13 36.13
N GLU A 383 -0.60 -4.82 35.95
CA GLU A 383 -1.68 -4.00 35.40
C GLU A 383 -1.93 -4.32 33.92
N GLU A 384 -3.20 -4.46 33.54
CA GLU A 384 -3.59 -4.44 32.12
C GLU A 384 -3.64 -3.00 31.62
N ILE A 385 -3.06 -2.80 30.43
CA ILE A 385 -3.17 -1.54 29.69
C ILE A 385 -3.80 -1.79 28.33
N ARG A 386 -4.35 -0.73 27.75
CA ARG A 386 -4.84 -0.68 26.37
C ARG A 386 -3.86 0.16 25.56
N ALA A 387 -3.15 -0.47 24.63
CA ALA A 387 -2.32 0.25 23.67
C ALA A 387 -3.09 0.39 22.36
N LEU A 388 -3.04 1.58 21.76
CA LEU A 388 -3.64 1.81 20.45
C LEU A 388 -2.83 1.06 19.38
N THR A 389 -3.53 0.27 18.58
CA THR A 389 -2.94 -0.59 17.54
C THR A 389 -3.82 -0.54 16.30
N THR A 390 -3.66 0.52 15.51
CA THR A 390 -4.55 0.86 14.37
C THR A 390 -4.54 -0.21 13.27
N PHE A 391 -3.41 -0.90 13.08
CA PHE A 391 -3.20 -1.82 11.96
C PHE A 391 -3.21 -3.29 12.39
N SER A 392 -2.40 -3.66 13.38
CA SER A 392 -2.35 -5.02 13.94
C SER A 392 -1.89 -5.01 15.38
N HIS A 393 -2.12 -6.12 16.10
CA HIS A 393 -1.73 -6.30 17.50
C HIS A 393 -0.23 -6.19 17.79
N VAL A 394 0.61 -6.19 16.76
CA VAL A 394 2.06 -6.04 16.89
C VAL A 394 2.55 -4.64 16.55
N GLN A 395 1.67 -3.76 16.06
CA GLN A 395 1.99 -2.39 15.63
C GLN A 395 1.39 -1.38 16.62
N VAL A 396 2.20 -0.88 17.56
CA VAL A 396 1.78 0.14 18.53
C VAL A 396 1.92 1.55 17.97
N ASP A 397 0.84 2.33 18.05
CA ASP A 397 0.80 3.70 17.52
C ASP A 397 1.68 4.66 18.34
N VAL A 398 2.47 5.47 17.62
CA VAL A 398 3.31 6.53 18.17
C VAL A 398 2.46 7.75 18.53
N ASN A 399 2.71 8.32 19.71
CA ASN A 399 1.93 9.42 20.26
C ASN A 399 2.41 10.80 19.80
N THR A 400 1.80 11.30 18.73
CA THR A 400 2.10 12.61 18.14
C THR A 400 1.62 13.80 18.97
N THR A 401 0.92 13.60 20.09
CA THR A 401 0.60 14.68 21.04
C THR A 401 1.64 14.83 22.14
N THR A 402 2.80 14.18 22.02
CA THR A 402 3.90 14.24 22.99
C THR A 402 5.24 14.56 22.35
N PHE A 403 6.17 15.09 23.14
CA PHE A 403 7.54 15.37 22.69
C PHE A 403 8.26 14.08 22.28
N GLU A 404 8.14 13.00 23.06
CA GLU A 404 8.83 11.73 22.79
C GLU A 404 8.35 11.04 21.52
N GLY A 405 7.05 11.09 21.22
CA GLY A 405 6.52 10.55 19.96
C GLY A 405 6.98 11.35 18.74
N LEU A 406 6.92 12.69 18.80
CA LEU A 406 7.39 13.54 17.70
C LEU A 406 8.91 13.49 17.51
N LYS A 407 9.67 13.37 18.61
CA LYS A 407 11.11 13.15 18.58
C LYS A 407 11.46 11.88 17.81
N ALA A 408 10.72 10.78 18.04
CA ALA A 408 10.92 9.54 17.29
C ALA A 408 10.76 9.76 15.78
N LEU A 409 9.69 10.47 15.36
CA LEU A 409 9.48 10.81 13.94
C LEU A 409 10.63 11.65 13.36
N ALA A 410 11.15 12.61 14.12
CA ALA A 410 12.27 13.45 13.70
C ALA A 410 13.53 12.60 13.43
N CYS A 411 13.86 11.71 14.38
CA CYS A 411 15.01 10.81 14.28
C CYS A 411 14.91 9.85 13.07
N ASP A 412 13.72 9.32 12.82
CA ASP A 412 13.48 8.41 11.70
C ASP A 412 13.58 9.14 10.36
N LEU A 413 13.07 10.37 10.27
CA LEU A 413 13.18 11.18 9.06
C LEU A 413 14.64 11.47 8.69
N VAL A 414 15.45 11.95 9.65
CA VAL A 414 16.83 12.36 9.35
C VAL A 414 17.74 11.19 8.97
N PHE A 415 17.42 9.96 9.39
CA PHE A 415 18.12 8.78 8.91
C PHE A 415 18.08 8.69 7.38
N TYR A 416 16.92 8.96 6.77
CA TYR A 416 16.74 8.95 5.32
C TYR A 416 17.25 10.23 4.65
N LEU A 417 17.10 11.41 5.27
CA LEU A 417 17.61 12.68 4.70
C LEU A 417 19.13 12.63 4.46
N LYS A 418 19.88 11.87 5.24
CA LYS A 418 21.34 11.76 5.10
C LYS A 418 21.79 10.79 3.99
N LYS A 419 20.87 10.12 3.27
CA LYS A 419 21.19 9.17 2.18
C LYS A 419 20.95 9.79 0.79
N ASP A 420 21.51 9.17 -0.23
CA ASP A 420 21.27 9.51 -1.64
C ASP A 420 19.95 8.88 -2.16
N LEU A 421 18.86 9.15 -1.44
CA LEU A 421 17.53 8.67 -1.80
C LEU A 421 16.85 9.67 -2.75
N ASN A 422 16.26 9.17 -3.83
CA ASN A 422 15.54 10.00 -4.80
C ASN A 422 14.08 10.23 -4.40
N MET A 423 13.44 9.25 -3.76
CA MET A 423 12.04 9.30 -3.37
C MET A 423 11.83 8.76 -1.95
N LEU A 424 10.86 9.33 -1.24
CA LEU A 424 10.46 8.84 0.09
C LEU A 424 8.95 8.59 0.10
N ARG A 425 8.55 7.31 0.26
CA ARG A 425 7.15 6.92 0.42
C ARG A 425 6.69 7.22 1.83
N LEU A 426 5.65 8.05 1.95
CA LEU A 426 5.05 8.38 3.24
C LEU A 426 3.92 7.39 3.53
N ASP A 427 4.26 6.32 4.25
CA ASP A 427 3.33 5.24 4.57
C ASP A 427 2.39 5.60 5.72
N ALA A 428 1.12 5.18 5.59
CA ALA A 428 0.09 5.28 6.63
C ALA A 428 -0.07 6.70 7.23
N VAL A 429 0.31 7.74 6.50
CA VAL A 429 0.44 9.09 7.06
C VAL A 429 -0.90 9.66 7.53
N ASN A 430 -2.00 9.27 6.86
CA ASN A 430 -3.35 9.66 7.24
C ASN A 430 -3.75 9.24 8.67
N TYR A 431 -3.03 8.31 9.29
CA TYR A 431 -3.26 7.82 10.64
C TYR A 431 -2.29 8.43 11.68
N ALA A 432 -1.37 9.31 11.31
CA ALA A 432 -0.32 9.77 12.22
C ALA A 432 -0.84 10.58 13.44
N PHE A 433 -2.04 11.19 13.35
CA PHE A 433 -2.63 12.01 14.40
C PHE A 433 -3.91 11.41 14.96
N LYS A 434 -4.09 11.49 16.28
CA LYS A 434 -5.31 11.06 16.97
C LYS A 434 -5.97 12.24 17.67
N LYS A 435 -7.28 12.37 17.44
CA LYS A 435 -8.14 13.34 18.13
C LYS A 435 -9.46 12.67 18.47
N TRP A 436 -9.69 12.44 19.76
CA TRP A 436 -10.88 11.74 20.23
C TRP A 436 -12.17 12.45 19.81
N GLY A 437 -13.19 11.67 19.45
CA GLY A 437 -14.44 12.17 18.88
C GLY A 437 -14.38 12.54 17.38
N THR A 438 -13.30 12.17 16.68
CA THR A 438 -13.13 12.32 15.21
C THR A 438 -12.79 10.99 14.55
N SER A 439 -12.65 10.97 13.21
CA SER A 439 -12.18 9.79 12.47
C SER A 439 -10.75 9.37 12.80
N CYS A 440 -9.91 10.28 13.32
CA CYS A 440 -8.47 10.08 13.41
C CYS A 440 -7.81 9.66 12.07
N PHE A 441 -8.44 10.05 10.96
CA PHE A 441 -8.00 9.76 9.61
C PHE A 441 -8.08 11.04 8.77
N GLY A 442 -6.95 11.45 8.18
CA GLY A 442 -6.87 12.66 7.34
C GLY A 442 -7.17 13.95 8.10
N LEU A 443 -6.75 14.05 9.37
CA LEU A 443 -7.00 15.22 10.21
C LEU A 443 -6.25 16.47 9.70
N PRO A 444 -6.75 17.70 9.92
CA PRO A 444 -6.08 18.93 9.46
C PRO A 444 -4.65 19.13 9.97
N GLU A 445 -4.33 18.60 11.16
CA GLU A 445 -3.00 18.60 11.75
C GLU A 445 -1.97 17.88 10.86
N LEU A 446 -2.43 16.91 10.06
CA LEU A 446 -1.62 16.19 9.09
C LEU A 446 -1.02 17.11 8.04
N ASP A 447 -1.80 18.06 7.51
CA ASP A 447 -1.32 18.99 6.49
C ASP A 447 -0.10 19.76 6.97
N SER A 448 -0.05 20.11 8.26
CA SER A 448 1.09 20.78 8.86
C SER A 448 2.29 19.85 8.99
N LEU A 449 2.10 18.62 9.46
CA LEU A 449 3.19 17.64 9.55
C LEU A 449 3.78 17.33 8.18
N MET A 450 2.93 17.14 7.16
CA MET A 450 3.37 16.92 5.79
C MET A 450 4.20 18.09 5.27
N LYS A 451 3.75 19.33 5.50
CA LYS A 451 4.53 20.53 5.15
C LYS A 451 5.86 20.60 5.91
N ILE A 452 5.90 20.21 7.18
CA ILE A 452 7.14 20.15 7.97
C ILE A 452 8.10 19.12 7.38
N ILE A 453 7.63 17.93 7.01
CA ILE A 453 8.44 16.89 6.35
C ILE A 453 8.97 17.42 5.02
N TYR A 454 8.13 18.01 4.18
CA TYR A 454 8.55 18.53 2.87
C TYR A 454 9.57 19.66 3.01
N LEU A 455 9.36 20.60 3.94
CA LEU A 455 10.32 21.65 4.24
C LEU A 455 11.63 21.09 4.79
N SER A 456 11.57 20.02 5.61
CA SER A 456 12.76 19.32 6.10
C SER A 456 13.56 18.71 4.95
N MET A 457 12.88 18.07 3.99
CA MET A 457 13.49 17.56 2.76
C MET A 457 14.09 18.70 1.94
N GLU A 458 13.35 19.80 1.73
CA GLU A 458 13.86 20.99 1.02
C GLU A 458 15.01 21.71 1.73
N CYS A 459 15.24 21.48 3.03
CA CYS A 459 16.33 22.08 3.78
C CYS A 459 17.62 21.25 3.70
N ILE A 460 17.53 19.93 3.52
CA ILE A 460 18.67 18.99 3.66
C ILE A 460 18.92 18.16 2.41
N SER A 461 17.87 17.80 1.68
CA SER A 461 17.87 16.84 0.56
C SER A 461 16.92 17.31 -0.54
N PRO A 462 17.21 18.44 -1.19
CA PRO A 462 16.30 19.09 -2.13
C PRO A 462 16.05 18.26 -3.40
N ARG A 463 16.89 17.25 -3.70
CA ARG A 463 16.68 16.32 -4.81
C ARG A 463 15.65 15.24 -4.50
N MET A 464 15.31 15.02 -3.23
CA MET A 464 14.38 13.97 -2.83
C MET A 464 12.93 14.41 -3.08
N ILE A 465 12.11 13.48 -3.57
CA ILE A 465 10.71 13.67 -3.92
C ILE A 465 9.84 12.98 -2.87
N PRO A 466 8.94 13.70 -2.17
CA PRO A 466 7.96 13.03 -1.34
C PRO A 466 6.91 12.36 -2.22
N ASN A 467 6.64 11.09 -1.95
CA ASN A 467 5.63 10.31 -2.64
C ASN A 467 4.57 9.89 -1.64
N LEU A 468 3.35 10.42 -1.79
CA LEU A 468 2.24 10.07 -0.92
C LEU A 468 1.52 8.83 -1.44
N GLU A 469 1.30 7.86 -0.57
CA GLU A 469 0.49 6.70 -0.89
C GLU A 469 -0.96 6.94 -0.49
N VAL A 470 -1.85 6.82 -1.47
CA VAL A 470 -3.31 6.96 -1.30
C VAL A 470 -3.99 5.83 -2.08
N ASN A 471 -4.31 4.74 -1.41
CA ASN A 471 -5.16 3.69 -1.96
C ASN A 471 -6.63 4.14 -2.00
N ASP A 472 -6.98 4.97 -2.99
CA ASP A 472 -8.35 5.46 -3.23
C ASP A 472 -8.65 5.52 -4.75
N SER A 473 -9.84 5.96 -5.12
CA SER A 473 -10.27 6.10 -6.52
C SER A 473 -9.39 7.10 -7.28
N LEU A 474 -9.33 6.98 -8.62
CA LEU A 474 -8.54 7.89 -9.44
C LEU A 474 -9.03 9.34 -9.32
N THR A 475 -10.34 9.56 -9.23
CA THR A 475 -10.96 10.85 -8.94
C THR A 475 -10.44 11.47 -7.64
N THR A 476 -10.31 10.69 -6.55
CA THR A 476 -9.77 11.20 -5.27
C THR A 476 -8.33 11.68 -5.44
N ILE A 477 -7.50 10.87 -6.11
CA ILE A 477 -6.08 11.19 -6.36
C ILE A 477 -5.96 12.46 -7.23
N LEU A 478 -6.68 12.52 -8.35
CA LEU A 478 -6.63 13.66 -9.28
C LEU A 478 -7.13 14.95 -8.61
N ASN A 479 -8.21 14.89 -7.84
CA ASN A 479 -8.70 16.03 -7.06
C ASN A 479 -7.63 16.59 -6.13
N GLN A 480 -6.91 15.71 -5.42
CA GLN A 480 -5.85 16.13 -4.52
C GLN A 480 -4.70 16.79 -5.29
N MET A 481 -4.31 16.22 -6.43
CA MET A 481 -3.29 16.78 -7.34
C MET A 481 -3.69 18.15 -7.93
N THR A 482 -4.98 18.45 -8.04
CA THR A 482 -5.49 19.72 -8.61
C THR A 482 -5.95 20.76 -7.56
N SER A 483 -5.97 20.40 -6.28
CA SER A 483 -6.60 21.19 -5.20
C SER A 483 -5.96 22.57 -4.92
N GLY A 484 -4.79 22.87 -5.49
CA GLY A 484 -4.11 24.17 -5.35
C GLY A 484 -3.39 24.40 -4.01
N SER A 485 -3.69 23.62 -2.96
CA SER A 485 -2.78 23.43 -1.83
C SER A 485 -1.65 22.52 -2.31
N ALA A 486 -0.43 23.06 -2.45
CA ALA A 486 0.74 22.38 -3.04
C ALA A 486 0.75 20.86 -2.72
N PRO A 487 0.26 20.01 -3.64
CA PRO A 487 0.27 18.57 -3.44
C PRO A 487 1.73 18.09 -3.46
N PRO A 488 2.04 16.89 -2.95
CA PRO A 488 3.34 16.32 -3.24
C PRO A 488 3.56 16.31 -4.76
N PRO A 489 4.80 16.53 -5.23
CA PRO A 489 5.15 16.40 -6.63
C PRO A 489 4.86 15.00 -7.19
N MET A 490 4.65 14.00 -6.32
CA MET A 490 4.34 12.63 -6.68
C MET A 490 3.25 11.98 -5.81
N MET A 491 2.33 11.26 -6.45
CA MET A 491 1.26 10.49 -5.79
C MET A 491 1.12 9.10 -6.42
N HIS A 492 0.80 8.10 -5.60
CA HIS A 492 0.48 6.76 -6.07
C HIS A 492 -0.88 6.72 -6.78
N ASP A 493 -0.99 5.84 -7.78
CA ASP A 493 -2.27 5.36 -8.27
C ASP A 493 -2.28 3.81 -8.35
N PHE A 494 -3.42 3.21 -8.02
CA PHE A 494 -3.55 1.75 -7.84
C PHE A 494 -4.50 1.10 -8.86
N PHE A 495 -5.00 1.86 -9.82
CA PHE A 495 -6.10 1.41 -10.67
C PHE A 495 -5.71 0.29 -11.63
N LEU A 496 -4.47 0.28 -12.15
CA LEU A 496 -4.05 -0.70 -13.16
C LEU A 496 -4.06 -2.14 -12.60
N ALA A 497 -3.79 -2.33 -11.32
CA ALA A 497 -3.74 -3.63 -10.67
C ALA A 497 -5.04 -4.44 -10.78
N SER A 498 -6.20 -3.77 -10.82
CA SER A 498 -7.51 -4.40 -11.03
C SER A 498 -8.05 -4.16 -12.43
N LEU A 499 -7.77 -3.00 -13.03
CA LEU A 499 -8.29 -2.64 -14.34
C LEU A 499 -7.69 -3.51 -15.46
N LEU A 500 -6.38 -3.77 -15.45
CA LEU A 500 -5.76 -4.55 -16.52
C LEU A 500 -6.23 -6.01 -16.53
N PRO A 501 -6.31 -6.74 -15.39
CA PRO A 501 -6.94 -8.06 -15.40
C PRO A 501 -8.36 -8.03 -15.97
N ALA A 502 -9.18 -7.04 -15.61
CA ALA A 502 -10.53 -6.89 -16.17
C ALA A 502 -10.53 -6.67 -17.69
N VAL A 503 -9.59 -5.88 -18.23
CA VAL A 503 -9.40 -5.69 -19.67
C VAL A 503 -9.06 -7.00 -20.37
N PHE A 504 -8.16 -7.80 -19.81
CA PHE A 504 -7.78 -9.10 -20.40
C PHE A 504 -8.89 -10.15 -20.32
N HIS A 505 -9.68 -10.17 -19.24
CA HIS A 505 -10.84 -11.08 -19.14
C HIS A 505 -11.98 -10.71 -20.09
N SER A 506 -12.20 -9.41 -20.31
CA SER A 506 -13.28 -8.93 -21.16
C SER A 506 -12.89 -8.82 -22.64
N GLY A 507 -11.60 -8.66 -22.95
CA GLY A 507 -11.12 -8.32 -24.30
C GLY A 507 -11.52 -6.91 -24.74
N LYS A 508 -11.91 -6.02 -23.82
CA LYS A 508 -12.53 -4.71 -24.09
C LYS A 508 -11.55 -3.54 -23.86
N PRO A 509 -10.91 -3.00 -24.91
CA PRO A 509 -9.97 -1.89 -24.75
C PRO A 509 -10.64 -0.58 -24.30
N GLU A 510 -11.96 -0.41 -24.49
CA GLU A 510 -12.71 0.77 -24.08
C GLU A 510 -12.69 1.04 -22.57
N ILE A 511 -12.47 0.01 -21.75
CA ILE A 511 -12.29 0.15 -20.29
C ILE A 511 -11.10 1.07 -19.99
N ILE A 512 -10.02 0.98 -20.79
CA ILE A 512 -8.82 1.82 -20.64
C ILE A 512 -9.16 3.30 -20.92
N GLY A 513 -10.06 3.56 -21.86
CA GLY A 513 -10.46 4.92 -22.24
C GLY A 513 -11.04 5.74 -21.07
N ARG A 514 -11.60 5.05 -20.06
CA ARG A 514 -12.14 5.68 -18.84
C ARG A 514 -11.05 6.36 -18.01
N ILE A 515 -9.83 5.80 -17.99
CA ILE A 515 -8.66 6.40 -17.32
C ILE A 515 -8.34 7.76 -17.92
N PHE A 516 -8.14 7.80 -19.24
CA PHE A 516 -7.74 9.02 -19.94
C PHE A 516 -8.85 10.07 -19.96
N SER A 517 -10.11 9.63 -19.98
CA SER A 517 -11.27 10.52 -19.81
C SER A 517 -11.24 11.23 -18.45
N LYS A 518 -10.95 10.49 -17.37
CA LYS A 518 -10.81 11.05 -16.03
C LYS A 518 -9.62 11.98 -15.92
N ILE A 519 -8.44 11.59 -16.39
CA ILE A 519 -7.26 12.45 -16.36
C ILE A 519 -7.51 13.77 -17.11
N LYS A 520 -8.18 13.71 -18.28
CA LYS A 520 -8.55 14.89 -19.06
C LYS A 520 -9.59 15.77 -18.36
N GLU A 521 -10.55 15.17 -17.64
CA GLU A 521 -11.56 15.89 -16.84
C GLU A 521 -10.91 16.78 -15.77
N TYR A 522 -9.93 16.24 -15.04
CA TYR A 522 -9.26 16.96 -13.95
C TYR A 522 -8.11 17.85 -14.43
N ASN A 523 -7.47 17.51 -15.56
CA ASN A 523 -6.35 18.25 -16.15
C ASN A 523 -5.25 18.58 -15.11
N PRO A 524 -4.59 17.56 -14.52
CA PRO A 524 -3.59 17.77 -13.49
C PRO A 524 -2.42 18.63 -14.01
N PRO A 525 -1.76 19.41 -13.12
CA PRO A 525 -0.60 20.22 -13.50
C PRO A 525 0.48 19.40 -14.20
N HIS A 526 1.13 19.99 -15.21
CA HIS A 526 2.14 19.28 -16.00
C HIS A 526 3.38 18.91 -15.18
N ASP A 527 3.66 19.62 -14.09
CA ASP A 527 4.77 19.35 -13.17
C ASP A 527 4.42 18.34 -12.06
N SER A 528 3.20 17.81 -12.03
CA SER A 528 2.78 16.73 -11.14
C SER A 528 2.89 15.38 -11.84
N ILE A 529 3.60 14.42 -11.23
CA ILE A 529 3.86 13.10 -11.81
C ILE A 529 3.19 12.02 -10.95
N ARG A 530 2.53 11.04 -11.57
CA ARG A 530 2.00 9.90 -10.81
C ARG A 530 3.04 8.78 -10.69
N PHE A 531 2.91 7.99 -9.64
CA PHE A 531 3.61 6.74 -9.41
C PHE A 531 2.63 5.61 -9.63
N SER A 532 2.53 5.15 -10.89
CA SER A 532 1.45 4.27 -11.34
C SER A 532 1.82 2.80 -11.17
N LEU A 533 0.91 1.98 -10.65
CA LEU A 533 1.17 0.60 -10.22
C LEU A 533 0.34 -0.44 -10.99
N SER A 534 0.99 -1.36 -11.72
CA SER A 534 0.33 -2.57 -12.24
C SER A 534 0.19 -3.69 -11.19
N GLU A 535 1.01 -3.65 -10.13
CA GLU A 535 0.93 -4.52 -8.96
C GLU A 535 1.68 -3.88 -7.78
N SER A 536 1.34 -4.30 -6.55
CA SER A 536 2.03 -3.89 -5.33
C SER A 536 2.19 -5.05 -4.34
N HIS A 537 2.79 -4.74 -3.19
CA HIS A 537 2.88 -5.68 -2.08
C HIS A 537 1.54 -5.90 -1.36
N ASP A 538 0.57 -5.01 -1.52
CA ASP A 538 -0.80 -5.19 -1.03
C ASP A 538 -1.66 -5.99 -2.00
N GLY A 539 -2.86 -6.41 -1.60
CA GLY A 539 -3.79 -7.04 -2.55
C GLY A 539 -4.16 -6.08 -3.68
N LYS A 540 -4.57 -6.60 -4.84
CA LYS A 540 -5.01 -5.75 -5.96
C LYS A 540 -6.17 -4.88 -5.48
N SER A 541 -6.04 -3.58 -5.62
CA SER A 541 -6.96 -2.63 -5.00
C SER A 541 -8.32 -2.65 -5.69
N VAL A 542 -9.38 -3.01 -4.95
CA VAL A 542 -10.75 -2.81 -5.43
C VAL A 542 -11.08 -1.32 -5.41
N ARG A 543 -10.61 -0.61 -4.38
CA ARG A 543 -10.89 0.82 -4.17
C ARG A 543 -10.36 1.69 -5.31
N GLY A 544 -9.15 1.39 -5.80
CA GLY A 544 -8.52 2.08 -6.93
C GLY A 544 -9.26 1.90 -8.26
N SER A 545 -10.22 0.98 -8.33
CA SER A 545 -11.00 0.70 -9.55
C SER A 545 -12.46 1.16 -9.48
N LEU A 546 -12.91 1.76 -8.37
CA LEU A 546 -14.33 2.04 -8.11
C LEU A 546 -14.99 2.97 -9.14
N ASP A 547 -14.24 3.94 -9.63
CA ASP A 547 -14.68 4.95 -10.61
C ASP A 547 -14.30 4.61 -12.06
N LEU A 548 -13.66 3.44 -12.28
CA LEU A 548 -13.18 3.00 -13.58
C LEU A 548 -13.80 1.68 -14.05
N LEU A 549 -14.09 0.76 -13.13
CA LEU A 549 -14.78 -0.49 -13.41
C LEU A 549 -16.25 -0.42 -12.97
N THR A 550 -17.15 -1.02 -13.72
CA THR A 550 -18.57 -1.17 -13.32
C THR A 550 -18.73 -2.24 -12.25
N PHE A 551 -19.91 -2.33 -11.61
CA PHE A 551 -20.24 -3.42 -10.69
C PHE A 551 -20.12 -4.79 -11.35
N GLU A 552 -20.56 -4.92 -12.61
CA GLU A 552 -20.46 -6.17 -13.37
C GLU A 552 -19.00 -6.55 -13.61
N GLU A 553 -18.16 -5.61 -14.06
CA GLU A 553 -16.74 -5.86 -14.32
C GLU A 553 -15.99 -6.24 -13.03
N ARG A 554 -16.29 -5.59 -11.90
CA ARG A 554 -15.71 -5.95 -10.59
C ARG A 554 -16.19 -7.32 -10.12
N MET A 555 -17.45 -7.67 -10.35
CA MET A 555 -17.99 -8.99 -10.02
C MET A 555 -17.31 -10.08 -10.86
N VAL A 556 -17.20 -9.90 -12.17
CA VAL A 556 -16.52 -10.83 -13.08
C VAL A 556 -15.06 -11.02 -12.66
N LEU A 557 -14.36 -9.92 -12.37
CA LEU A 557 -12.98 -9.99 -11.88
C LEU A 557 -12.88 -10.76 -10.56
N THR A 558 -13.77 -10.48 -9.59
CA THR A 558 -13.79 -11.18 -8.30
C THR A 558 -14.03 -12.68 -8.45
N ARG A 559 -14.92 -13.07 -9.37
CA ARG A 559 -15.17 -14.47 -9.73
C ARG A 559 -13.93 -15.11 -10.35
N ALA A 560 -13.36 -14.48 -11.36
CA ALA A 560 -12.16 -14.98 -12.04
C ALA A 560 -10.98 -15.17 -11.07
N VAL A 561 -10.78 -14.23 -10.14
CA VAL A 561 -9.76 -14.35 -9.09
C VAL A 561 -10.02 -15.59 -8.22
N THR A 562 -11.26 -15.82 -7.80
CA THR A 562 -11.60 -16.97 -6.94
C THR A 562 -11.46 -18.28 -7.69
N GLU A 563 -11.92 -18.34 -8.94
CA GLU A 563 -11.81 -19.51 -9.82
C GLU A 563 -10.34 -19.87 -10.13
N ASN A 564 -9.48 -18.86 -10.28
CA ASN A 564 -8.04 -19.03 -10.46
C ASN A 564 -7.28 -19.26 -9.13
N GLY A 565 -8.01 -19.56 -8.04
CA GLY A 565 -7.43 -19.94 -6.76
C GLY A 565 -6.83 -18.79 -5.95
N GLY A 566 -7.23 -17.55 -6.22
CA GLY A 566 -6.97 -16.40 -5.38
C GLY A 566 -7.98 -16.24 -4.24
N TYR A 567 -7.76 -15.24 -3.39
CA TYR A 567 -8.63 -14.93 -2.25
C TYR A 567 -9.15 -13.49 -2.31
N VAL A 568 -10.37 -13.28 -1.81
CA VAL A 568 -10.97 -11.94 -1.69
C VAL A 568 -10.93 -11.53 -0.21
N LYS A 569 -10.32 -10.39 0.06
CA LYS A 569 -10.41 -9.74 1.36
C LYS A 569 -11.55 -8.75 1.36
N TYR A 570 -12.28 -8.72 2.47
CA TYR A 570 -13.44 -7.86 2.66
C TYR A 570 -13.17 -6.84 3.77
N LYS A 571 -13.72 -5.63 3.62
CA LYS A 571 -13.89 -4.67 4.72
C LYS A 571 -15.32 -4.77 5.26
N SER A 572 -15.51 -4.43 6.52
CA SER A 572 -16.85 -4.29 7.10
C SER A 572 -17.50 -2.99 6.65
N ILE A 573 -18.79 -3.03 6.34
CA ILE A 573 -19.66 -1.88 6.10
C ILE A 573 -20.92 -2.03 6.97
N PRO A 574 -21.64 -0.94 7.31
CA PRO A 574 -22.87 -1.06 8.08
C PRO A 574 -23.86 -1.99 7.37
N ALA A 575 -24.27 -3.06 8.03
CA ALA A 575 -25.18 -4.05 7.45
C ALA A 575 -26.55 -3.41 7.20
N GLY A 576 -27.14 -3.74 6.06
CA GLY A 576 -28.43 -3.23 5.64
C GLY A 576 -28.42 -1.79 5.16
N SER A 577 -27.27 -1.16 4.90
CA SER A 577 -27.25 0.18 4.30
C SER A 577 -26.22 0.36 3.19
N CYS A 578 -26.47 1.34 2.32
CA CYS A 578 -25.55 1.76 1.28
C CYS A 578 -25.64 3.29 1.02
N PRO A 579 -24.57 3.93 0.55
CA PRO A 579 -24.62 5.33 0.13
C PRO A 579 -25.59 5.55 -1.04
N VAL A 580 -26.32 6.67 -1.04
CA VAL A 580 -27.23 7.05 -2.15
C VAL A 580 -26.49 7.10 -3.48
N VAL A 581 -25.30 7.72 -3.50
CA VAL A 581 -24.48 7.87 -4.72
C VAL A 581 -24.08 6.50 -5.32
N GLU A 582 -23.77 5.53 -4.46
CA GLU A 582 -23.42 4.17 -4.89
C GLU A 582 -24.63 3.45 -5.49
N PHE A 583 -25.81 3.59 -4.87
CA PHE A 583 -27.06 3.03 -5.38
C PHE A 583 -27.50 3.66 -6.70
N GLU A 584 -27.39 4.98 -6.84
CA GLU A 584 -27.70 5.66 -8.11
C GLU A 584 -26.75 5.23 -9.23
N GLN A 585 -25.45 5.07 -8.91
CA GLN A 585 -24.48 4.52 -9.86
C GLN A 585 -24.86 3.11 -10.28
N PHE A 586 -25.21 2.26 -9.32
CA PHE A 586 -25.69 0.91 -9.57
C PHE A 586 -26.89 0.91 -10.54
N CYS A 587 -27.90 1.75 -10.29
CA CYS A 587 -29.08 1.87 -11.15
C CYS A 587 -28.73 2.35 -12.56
N ARG A 588 -27.83 3.33 -12.70
CA ARG A 588 -27.36 3.81 -14.01
C ARG A 588 -26.65 2.72 -14.81
N GLU A 589 -25.80 1.92 -14.15
CA GLU A 589 -25.03 0.85 -14.80
C GLU A 589 -25.91 -0.33 -15.23
N THR A 590 -26.95 -0.63 -14.45
CA THR A 590 -27.84 -1.78 -14.67
C THR A 590 -29.11 -1.43 -15.46
N GLY A 591 -29.41 -0.14 -15.63
CA GLY A 591 -30.60 0.35 -16.32
C GLY A 591 -31.88 0.33 -15.50
N PHE A 592 -31.81 0.09 -14.17
CA PHE A 592 -32.97 0.18 -13.29
C PHE A 592 -33.37 1.63 -13.03
N ASP A 593 -34.67 1.86 -12.88
CA ASP A 593 -35.20 3.13 -12.40
C ASP A 593 -34.92 3.29 -10.90
N ALA A 594 -34.07 4.26 -10.54
CA ALA A 594 -33.60 4.44 -9.18
C ALA A 594 -34.74 4.73 -8.19
N GLU A 595 -35.71 5.58 -8.58
CA GLU A 595 -36.84 5.93 -7.72
C GLU A 595 -37.72 4.72 -7.40
N THR A 596 -38.09 3.95 -8.43
CA THR A 596 -38.92 2.75 -8.29
C THR A 596 -38.22 1.67 -7.46
N LEU A 597 -36.94 1.43 -7.73
CA LEU A 597 -36.16 0.40 -7.04
C LEU A 597 -35.92 0.80 -5.57
N GLN A 598 -35.57 2.07 -5.31
CA GLN A 598 -35.42 2.60 -3.96
C GLN A 598 -36.72 2.49 -3.17
N ALA A 599 -37.85 2.93 -3.74
CA ALA A 599 -39.15 2.86 -3.08
C ALA A 599 -39.56 1.42 -2.72
N SER A 600 -39.06 0.43 -3.47
CA SER A 600 -39.34 -0.99 -3.27
C SER A 600 -38.47 -1.60 -2.17
N ILE A 601 -37.18 -1.24 -2.11
CA ILE A 601 -36.18 -1.95 -1.30
C ILE A 601 -35.72 -1.15 -0.06
N PHE A 602 -35.64 0.17 -0.17
CA PHE A 602 -34.98 1.02 0.81
C PHE A 602 -35.93 2.00 1.48
N THR A 603 -35.51 2.50 2.64
CA THR A 603 -35.99 3.73 3.27
C THR A 603 -34.86 4.75 3.26
N ASP A 604 -35.17 5.99 2.88
CA ASP A 604 -34.23 7.12 2.89
C ASP A 604 -34.42 7.93 4.18
N SER A 605 -33.35 8.10 4.95
CA SER A 605 -33.31 8.88 6.18
C SER A 605 -32.86 10.33 5.98
N GLY A 606 -32.48 10.73 4.76
CA GLY A 606 -32.00 12.07 4.45
C GLY A 606 -30.58 12.39 4.93
N ASP A 607 -29.83 11.39 5.38
CA ASP A 607 -28.43 11.46 5.82
C ASP A 607 -27.44 11.09 4.69
N GLY A 608 -27.93 10.89 3.46
CA GLY A 608 -27.13 10.43 2.32
C GLY A 608 -26.93 8.91 2.27
N MET A 609 -27.60 8.16 3.15
CA MET A 609 -27.59 6.70 3.19
C MET A 609 -29.00 6.14 2.93
N LEU A 610 -29.05 4.99 2.28
CA LEU A 610 -30.26 4.18 2.10
C LEU A 610 -30.19 2.98 3.03
N TYR A 611 -31.31 2.65 3.67
CA TYR A 611 -31.43 1.53 4.60
C TYR A 611 -32.43 0.50 4.09
N LEU A 612 -32.03 -0.77 4.03
CA LEU A 612 -32.91 -1.86 3.63
C LEU A 612 -34.15 -1.88 4.52
N LYS A 613 -35.31 -2.08 3.90
CA LYS A 613 -36.55 -2.26 4.66
C LYS A 613 -36.42 -3.45 5.63
N PRO A 614 -36.99 -3.38 6.85
CA PRO A 614 -36.76 -4.37 7.91
C PRO A 614 -37.10 -5.82 7.54
N GLU A 615 -38.01 -6.02 6.60
CA GLU A 615 -38.42 -7.31 6.06
C GLU A 615 -37.40 -7.94 5.08
N LEU A 616 -36.44 -7.18 4.56
CA LEU A 616 -35.48 -7.64 3.55
C LEU A 616 -34.15 -8.05 4.22
N LYS A 617 -34.06 -9.31 4.63
CA LYS A 617 -32.90 -9.85 5.38
C LYS A 617 -32.04 -10.81 4.58
N SER A 618 -32.50 -11.21 3.40
CA SER A 618 -31.83 -12.16 2.54
C SER A 618 -32.04 -11.81 1.06
N ILE A 619 -31.19 -12.34 0.19
CA ILE A 619 -31.37 -12.22 -1.26
C ILE A 619 -32.72 -12.81 -1.71
N GLY A 620 -33.21 -13.85 -1.02
CA GLY A 620 -34.54 -14.40 -1.27
C GLY A 620 -35.66 -13.38 -1.04
N ASP A 621 -35.56 -12.57 0.01
CA ASP A 621 -36.55 -11.52 0.31
C ASP A 621 -36.52 -10.43 -0.77
N ILE A 622 -35.32 -10.00 -1.19
CA ILE A 622 -35.19 -8.98 -2.23
C ILE A 622 -35.75 -9.50 -3.57
N ASN A 623 -35.44 -10.75 -3.95
CA ASN A 623 -35.99 -11.40 -5.15
C ASN A 623 -37.52 -11.48 -5.14
N SER A 624 -38.15 -11.53 -3.97
CA SER A 624 -39.61 -11.58 -3.85
C SER A 624 -40.28 -10.23 -4.13
N VAL A 625 -39.58 -9.12 -3.85
CA VAL A 625 -40.08 -7.75 -4.03
C VAL A 625 -39.71 -7.19 -5.41
N VAL A 626 -38.60 -7.65 -5.98
CA VAL A 626 -38.12 -7.23 -7.31
C VAL A 626 -37.86 -8.47 -8.16
N PRO A 627 -38.90 -9.09 -8.77
CA PRO A 627 -38.76 -10.33 -9.52
C PRO A 627 -37.84 -10.20 -10.75
N GLU A 628 -37.63 -8.98 -11.27
CA GLU A 628 -36.64 -8.70 -12.32
C GLU A 628 -35.22 -9.12 -11.93
N LEU A 629 -34.90 -9.19 -10.61
CA LEU A 629 -33.64 -9.76 -10.10
C LEU A 629 -33.38 -11.19 -10.59
N SER A 630 -34.44 -11.95 -10.85
CA SER A 630 -34.35 -13.34 -11.30
C SER A 630 -34.26 -13.48 -12.83
N ARG A 631 -34.32 -12.38 -13.60
CA ARG A 631 -34.33 -12.37 -15.08
C ARG A 631 -33.39 -11.31 -15.66
N GLY A 632 -32.14 -11.71 -15.98
CA GLY A 632 -31.14 -10.86 -16.63
C GLY A 632 -30.49 -9.84 -15.67
N ALA A 633 -29.17 -9.63 -15.76
CA ALA A 633 -28.35 -8.88 -14.77
C ALA A 633 -28.40 -9.39 -13.30
N GLY A 634 -29.03 -10.55 -13.06
CA GLY A 634 -29.27 -11.11 -11.72
C GLY A 634 -28.01 -11.32 -10.88
N GLU A 635 -26.88 -11.70 -11.50
CA GLU A 635 -25.63 -11.91 -10.77
C GLU A 635 -25.05 -10.58 -10.24
N THR A 636 -25.08 -9.52 -11.05
CA THR A 636 -24.61 -8.17 -10.64
C THR A 636 -25.47 -7.60 -9.52
N LEU A 637 -26.78 -7.80 -9.60
CA LEU A 637 -27.71 -7.43 -8.53
C LEU A 637 -27.47 -8.23 -7.25
N GLN A 638 -27.33 -9.56 -7.36
CA GLN A 638 -27.04 -10.41 -6.22
C GLN A 638 -25.72 -10.01 -5.57
N PHE A 639 -24.69 -9.71 -6.36
CA PHE A 639 -23.41 -9.20 -5.88
C PHE A 639 -23.56 -7.90 -5.10
N PHE A 640 -24.32 -6.92 -5.64
CA PHE A 640 -24.59 -5.64 -4.97
C PHE A 640 -25.30 -5.82 -3.63
N PHE A 641 -26.41 -6.56 -3.61
CA PHE A 641 -27.23 -6.71 -2.40
C PHE A 641 -26.61 -7.64 -1.36
N THR A 642 -25.83 -8.65 -1.76
CA THR A 642 -25.16 -9.54 -0.80
C THR A 642 -24.20 -8.75 0.07
N ARG A 643 -23.48 -7.77 -0.51
CA ARG A 643 -22.61 -6.87 0.25
C ARG A 643 -23.36 -6.10 1.34
N ILE A 644 -24.52 -5.56 0.97
CA ILE A 644 -25.36 -4.76 1.86
C ILE A 644 -25.93 -5.64 2.98
N ILE A 645 -26.48 -6.80 2.65
CA ILE A 645 -27.05 -7.74 3.63
C ILE A 645 -25.97 -8.25 4.59
N ASP A 646 -24.84 -8.69 4.06
CA ASP A 646 -23.75 -9.29 4.85
C ASP A 646 -22.92 -8.25 5.59
N GLY A 647 -23.10 -6.96 5.30
CA GLY A 647 -22.30 -5.87 5.86
C GLY A 647 -20.82 -5.98 5.50
N ARG A 648 -20.49 -6.49 4.31
CA ARG A 648 -19.10 -6.73 3.88
C ARG A 648 -18.90 -6.40 2.41
N ASP A 649 -17.81 -5.70 2.11
CA ASP A 649 -17.49 -5.19 0.78
C ASP A 649 -16.09 -5.66 0.35
N PRO A 650 -15.90 -6.25 -0.86
CA PRO A 650 -14.58 -6.54 -1.40
C PRO A 650 -13.64 -5.33 -1.32
N TYR A 651 -12.46 -5.54 -0.74
CA TYR A 651 -11.47 -4.51 -0.49
C TYR A 651 -10.18 -4.74 -1.28
N GLU A 652 -9.69 -5.98 -1.27
CA GLU A 652 -8.43 -6.39 -1.89
C GLU A 652 -8.58 -7.76 -2.55
N LEU A 653 -8.07 -7.92 -3.77
CA LEU A 653 -7.98 -9.22 -4.43
C LEU A 653 -6.55 -9.78 -4.26
N CYS A 654 -6.42 -10.85 -3.49
CA CYS A 654 -5.15 -11.51 -3.19
C CYS A 654 -4.89 -12.62 -4.21
N ILE A 655 -4.15 -12.28 -5.27
CA ILE A 655 -3.74 -13.18 -6.35
C ILE A 655 -2.52 -12.61 -7.08
N SER A 656 -1.62 -13.47 -7.56
CA SER A 656 -0.50 -13.06 -8.41
C SER A 656 -1.01 -12.39 -9.70
N THR A 657 -0.20 -11.55 -10.34
CA THR A 657 -0.57 -10.97 -11.64
C THR A 657 -0.75 -12.05 -12.70
N ARG A 658 0.15 -13.04 -12.73
CA ARG A 658 0.08 -14.18 -13.65
C ARG A 658 -1.25 -14.94 -13.57
N ASP A 659 -1.71 -15.22 -12.36
CA ASP A 659 -2.93 -16.01 -12.14
C ASP A 659 -4.20 -15.14 -12.15
N SER A 660 -4.07 -13.81 -12.07
CA SER A 660 -5.23 -12.90 -12.19
C SER A 660 -5.77 -12.79 -13.62
N LEU A 661 -5.00 -13.23 -14.62
CA LEU A 661 -5.33 -13.15 -16.04
C LEU A 661 -6.05 -14.44 -16.53
N PRO A 662 -6.68 -14.45 -17.73
CA PRO A 662 -7.39 -15.63 -18.26
C PRO A 662 -6.52 -16.89 -18.35
N ALA A 663 -6.88 -17.97 -17.66
CA ALA A 663 -6.02 -19.16 -17.54
C ALA A 663 -5.67 -19.78 -18.91
N LEU A 664 -4.40 -20.12 -19.10
CA LEU A 664 -3.87 -20.74 -20.32
C LEU A 664 -3.04 -21.97 -19.96
N PHE A 665 -3.15 -23.03 -20.75
CA PHE A 665 -2.38 -24.26 -20.56
C PHE A 665 -1.11 -24.32 -21.43
N ASP A 666 -1.05 -23.53 -22.50
CA ASP A 666 0.12 -23.44 -23.37
C ASP A 666 1.13 -22.43 -22.82
N GLU A 667 2.36 -22.88 -22.61
CA GLU A 667 3.43 -22.10 -21.98
C GLU A 667 3.84 -20.88 -22.82
N GLU A 668 3.82 -20.96 -24.16
CA GLU A 668 4.20 -19.82 -25.01
C GLU A 668 3.08 -18.78 -25.06
N LEU A 669 1.82 -19.21 -25.14
CA LEU A 669 0.68 -18.30 -25.04
C LEU A 669 0.62 -17.63 -23.67
N GLU A 670 0.92 -18.36 -22.59
CA GLU A 670 1.01 -17.78 -21.25
C GLU A 670 2.12 -16.72 -21.16
N LEU A 671 3.31 -17.02 -21.68
CA LEU A 671 4.42 -16.08 -21.75
C LEU A 671 4.05 -14.83 -22.56
N ASN A 672 3.41 -15.01 -23.71
CA ASN A 672 2.98 -13.90 -24.57
C ASN A 672 1.90 -13.05 -23.90
N ARG A 673 0.88 -13.67 -23.29
CA ARG A 673 -0.16 -12.99 -22.50
C ARG A 673 0.44 -12.18 -21.36
N PHE A 674 1.39 -12.73 -20.62
CA PHE A 674 2.03 -12.02 -19.51
C PHE A 674 2.86 -10.81 -20.01
N LEU A 675 3.64 -10.99 -21.08
CA LEU A 675 4.39 -9.88 -21.69
C LEU A 675 3.47 -8.84 -22.33
N ALA A 676 2.33 -9.24 -22.88
CA ALA A 676 1.29 -8.35 -23.39
C ALA A 676 0.72 -7.48 -22.26
N PHE A 677 0.45 -8.08 -21.09
CA PHE A 677 0.01 -7.35 -19.90
C PHE A 677 1.00 -6.25 -19.50
N GLU A 678 2.27 -6.60 -19.32
CA GLU A 678 3.29 -5.63 -18.89
C GLU A 678 3.57 -4.56 -19.98
N THR A 679 3.52 -4.95 -21.25
CA THR A 679 3.68 -4.01 -22.36
C THR A 679 2.54 -2.99 -22.40
N LEU A 680 1.31 -3.44 -22.16
CA LEU A 680 0.14 -2.56 -22.06
C LEU A 680 0.22 -1.66 -20.82
N ALA A 681 0.63 -2.22 -19.67
CA ALA A 681 0.82 -1.46 -18.43
C ALA A 681 1.80 -0.30 -18.63
N PHE A 682 3.01 -0.57 -19.16
CA PHE A 682 4.01 0.48 -19.41
C PHE A 682 3.52 1.55 -20.40
N ALA A 683 2.79 1.14 -21.44
CA ALA A 683 2.24 2.09 -22.41
C ALA A 683 1.20 3.03 -21.78
N ILE A 684 0.36 2.52 -20.86
CA ILE A 684 -0.63 3.33 -20.14
C ILE A 684 0.01 4.23 -19.08
N MET A 685 1.06 3.73 -18.38
CA MET A 685 1.81 4.55 -17.43
C MET A 685 2.39 5.81 -18.11
N GLY A 686 2.84 5.69 -19.36
CA GLY A 686 3.18 6.83 -20.20
C GLY A 686 4.30 7.68 -19.61
N ARG A 687 4.02 8.98 -19.40
CA ARG A 687 4.93 9.94 -18.78
C ARG A 687 5.14 9.76 -17.26
N ASN A 688 4.40 8.86 -16.61
CA ASN A 688 4.50 8.65 -15.17
C ASN A 688 5.77 7.88 -14.81
N VAL A 689 6.08 7.82 -13.50
CA VAL A 689 7.07 6.86 -13.01
C VAL A 689 6.51 5.46 -13.25
N LYS A 690 7.22 4.70 -14.08
CA LYS A 690 6.88 3.31 -14.39
C LYS A 690 7.32 2.44 -13.23
N THR A 691 6.47 1.48 -12.89
CA THR A 691 6.76 0.58 -11.77
C THR A 691 6.50 -0.86 -12.20
N ILE A 692 7.19 -1.77 -11.54
CA ILE A 692 6.94 -3.21 -11.67
C ILE A 692 7.22 -3.87 -10.32
N TYR A 693 6.34 -4.78 -9.90
CA TYR A 693 6.56 -5.53 -8.67
C TYR A 693 7.56 -6.66 -8.89
N PHE A 694 8.42 -6.96 -7.91
CA PHE A 694 9.48 -7.96 -8.07
C PHE A 694 8.96 -9.32 -8.56
N ASN A 695 7.82 -9.78 -8.05
CA ASN A 695 7.25 -11.06 -8.47
C ASN A 695 6.84 -11.07 -9.95
N ASP A 696 6.48 -9.91 -10.49
CA ASP A 696 6.04 -9.77 -11.88
C ASP A 696 7.23 -9.74 -12.86
N LEU A 697 8.43 -9.35 -12.41
CA LEU A 697 9.67 -9.56 -13.20
C LEU A 697 9.91 -11.03 -13.56
N LEU A 698 9.40 -11.93 -12.72
CA LEU A 698 9.57 -13.38 -12.81
C LEU A 698 8.26 -14.11 -13.13
N ALA A 699 7.15 -13.38 -13.33
CA ALA A 699 5.80 -13.93 -13.46
C ALA A 699 5.54 -15.07 -12.45
N LEU A 700 5.83 -14.82 -11.18
CA LEU A 700 5.66 -15.83 -10.14
C LEU A 700 4.17 -16.14 -9.97
N PRO A 701 3.79 -17.43 -9.91
CA PRO A 701 2.42 -17.84 -9.65
C PRO A 701 2.07 -17.68 -8.17
N ASN A 702 0.83 -17.99 -7.82
CA ASN A 702 0.30 -18.05 -6.47
C ASN A 702 1.14 -18.98 -5.57
N ASP A 703 1.59 -18.46 -4.42
CA ASP A 703 2.39 -19.16 -3.42
C ASP A 703 1.50 -19.70 -2.29
N TYR A 704 0.80 -20.79 -2.58
CA TYR A 704 -0.05 -21.49 -1.61
C TYR A 704 0.74 -22.01 -0.40
N LYS A 705 2.02 -22.34 -0.58
CA LYS A 705 2.87 -22.82 0.51
C LYS A 705 3.08 -21.70 1.52
N ARG A 706 3.39 -20.49 1.06
CA ARG A 706 3.58 -19.35 1.95
C ARG A 706 2.30 -18.96 2.66
N VAL A 707 1.16 -18.90 1.97
CA VAL A 707 -0.15 -18.66 2.62
C VAL A 707 -0.40 -19.68 3.72
N LYS A 708 -0.20 -20.97 3.45
CA LYS A 708 -0.38 -22.04 4.44
C LYS A 708 0.55 -21.90 5.65
N VAL A 709 1.79 -21.45 5.44
CA VAL A 709 2.75 -21.25 6.53
C VAL A 709 2.41 -20.02 7.36
N THR A 710 2.04 -18.90 6.73
CA THR A 710 1.89 -17.61 7.42
C THR A 710 0.48 -17.29 7.89
N GLY A 711 -0.56 -17.93 7.31
CA GLY A 711 -1.96 -17.54 7.49
C GLY A 711 -2.39 -16.26 6.75
N GLU A 712 -1.45 -15.41 6.32
CA GLU A 712 -1.75 -14.16 5.62
C GLU A 712 -2.12 -14.37 4.13
N LEU A 713 -3.29 -13.87 3.71
CA LEU A 713 -3.76 -14.03 2.32
C LEU A 713 -2.87 -13.29 1.30
N ARG A 714 -2.32 -12.12 1.65
CA ARG A 714 -1.43 -11.35 0.75
C ARG A 714 -0.14 -12.11 0.42
N ASN A 715 0.29 -13.05 1.27
CA ASN A 715 1.48 -13.84 1.02
C ASN A 715 1.36 -14.79 -0.18
N ILE A 716 0.16 -14.97 -0.75
CA ILE A 716 -0.04 -15.68 -2.03
C ILE A 716 0.78 -15.06 -3.16
N LYS A 717 1.10 -13.77 -3.08
CA LYS A 717 1.86 -13.06 -4.11
C LYS A 717 3.08 -12.33 -3.56
N ARG A 718 3.53 -12.67 -2.35
CA ARG A 718 4.77 -12.15 -1.74
C ARG A 718 5.87 -13.22 -1.69
N THR A 719 5.91 -14.07 -2.71
CA THR A 719 6.87 -15.16 -2.87
C THR A 719 8.29 -14.68 -2.61
N LYS A 720 9.04 -15.44 -1.80
CA LYS A 720 10.47 -15.20 -1.57
C LYS A 720 11.26 -16.22 -2.39
N VAL A 721 12.05 -15.75 -3.34
CA VAL A 721 12.75 -16.58 -4.30
C VAL A 721 14.06 -17.09 -3.72
N ASN A 722 14.31 -18.40 -3.86
CA ASN A 722 15.64 -18.95 -3.63
C ASN A 722 16.51 -18.71 -4.88
N TYR A 723 17.65 -18.05 -4.68
CA TYR A 723 18.55 -17.64 -5.77
C TYR A 723 19.13 -18.83 -6.53
N ASP A 724 19.60 -19.88 -5.85
CA ASP A 724 20.22 -21.03 -6.50
C ASP A 724 19.18 -21.85 -7.27
N GLU A 725 17.95 -21.98 -6.75
CA GLU A 725 16.84 -22.59 -7.47
C GLU A 725 16.48 -21.80 -8.74
N LEU A 726 16.34 -20.47 -8.65
CA LEU A 726 16.09 -19.64 -9.82
C LEU A 726 17.22 -19.72 -10.84
N LEU A 727 18.48 -19.67 -10.38
CA LEU A 727 19.66 -19.74 -11.24
C LEU A 727 19.65 -21.00 -12.10
N SER A 728 19.33 -22.16 -11.51
CA SER A 728 19.24 -23.43 -12.25
C SER A 728 18.25 -23.38 -13.42
N LYS A 729 17.17 -22.61 -13.29
CA LYS A 729 16.17 -22.40 -14.34
C LYS A 729 16.64 -21.39 -15.38
N LEU A 730 17.31 -20.31 -14.96
CA LEU A 730 17.82 -19.26 -15.84
C LEU A 730 18.98 -19.76 -16.74
N GLU A 731 19.80 -20.69 -16.24
CA GLU A 731 20.89 -21.30 -17.03
C GLU A 731 20.37 -22.13 -18.21
N PHE A 732 19.17 -22.71 -18.10
CA PHE A 732 18.51 -23.37 -19.23
C PHE A 732 17.79 -22.35 -20.10
N LYS A 733 18.45 -21.83 -21.14
CA LYS A 733 17.94 -20.76 -22.05
C LYS A 733 16.54 -20.98 -22.66
N LYS A 734 16.04 -22.21 -22.67
CA LYS A 734 14.70 -22.55 -23.18
C LYS A 734 13.63 -22.61 -22.10
N SER A 735 13.97 -22.49 -20.82
CA SER A 735 12.98 -22.44 -19.73
C SER A 735 12.05 -21.24 -19.90
N PHE A 736 10.88 -21.33 -19.29
CA PHE A 736 9.97 -20.21 -19.17
C PHE A 736 10.66 -19.00 -18.54
N GLU A 737 11.34 -19.19 -17.41
CA GLU A 737 11.99 -18.14 -16.62
C GLU A 737 13.11 -17.43 -17.40
N ALA A 738 13.98 -18.16 -18.09
CA ALA A 738 15.06 -17.56 -18.87
C ALA A 738 14.53 -16.71 -20.04
N ARG A 739 13.48 -17.19 -20.71
CA ARG A 739 12.84 -16.47 -21.82
C ARG A 739 12.08 -15.24 -21.32
N LEU A 740 11.37 -15.36 -20.21
CA LEU A 740 10.65 -14.26 -19.57
C LEU A 740 11.62 -13.16 -19.11
N VAL A 741 12.62 -13.49 -18.29
CA VAL A 741 13.57 -12.51 -17.74
C VAL A 741 14.27 -11.74 -18.85
N LYS A 742 14.70 -12.43 -19.90
CA LYS A 742 15.30 -11.79 -21.09
C LYS A 742 14.33 -10.82 -21.77
N ARG A 743 13.11 -11.28 -22.08
CA ARG A 743 12.09 -10.47 -22.78
C ARG A 743 11.60 -9.31 -21.91
N MET A 744 11.53 -9.49 -20.60
CA MET A 744 11.18 -8.46 -19.62
C MET A 744 12.28 -7.40 -19.50
N ASN A 745 13.54 -7.81 -19.36
CA ASN A 745 14.68 -6.89 -19.37
C ASN A 745 14.67 -6.00 -20.62
N ASN A 746 14.48 -6.61 -21.79
CA ASN A 746 14.50 -5.88 -23.05
C ASN A 746 13.28 -4.96 -23.20
N LEU A 747 12.12 -5.33 -22.64
CA LEU A 747 10.96 -4.44 -22.56
C LEU A 747 11.26 -3.24 -21.65
N ILE A 748 11.84 -3.45 -20.47
CA ILE A 748 12.24 -2.37 -19.55
C ILE A 748 13.24 -1.44 -20.25
N ALA A 749 14.24 -2.00 -20.92
CA ALA A 749 15.25 -1.22 -21.65
C ALA A 749 14.62 -0.37 -22.77
N LEU A 750 13.63 -0.91 -23.48
CA LEU A 750 12.87 -0.18 -24.50
C LEU A 750 12.08 0.98 -23.89
N VAL A 751 11.27 0.74 -22.86
CA VAL A 751 10.39 1.78 -22.29
C VAL A 751 11.16 2.88 -21.56
N ASP A 752 12.32 2.55 -20.98
CA ASP A 752 13.21 3.53 -20.35
C ASP A 752 13.98 4.36 -21.39
N SER A 753 14.13 3.84 -22.63
CA SER A 753 14.82 4.53 -23.73
C SER A 753 13.89 5.29 -24.67
N ASP A 754 12.59 5.00 -24.65
CA ASP A 754 11.62 5.64 -25.54
C ASP A 754 11.40 7.12 -25.17
N PRO A 755 11.81 8.08 -26.01
CA PRO A 755 11.64 9.50 -25.71
C PRO A 755 10.17 9.94 -25.65
N ALA A 756 9.24 9.22 -26.27
CA ALA A 756 7.82 9.52 -26.21
C ALA A 756 7.22 9.31 -24.81
N LEU A 757 7.86 8.46 -23.99
CA LEU A 757 7.47 8.16 -22.62
C LEU A 757 8.16 9.06 -21.57
N HIS A 758 8.86 10.11 -22.00
CA HIS A 758 9.55 11.00 -21.08
C HIS A 758 8.57 11.72 -20.15
N PHE A 759 8.96 11.94 -18.89
CA PHE A 759 8.09 12.54 -17.87
C PHE A 759 7.69 14.00 -18.14
N ARG A 760 8.29 14.63 -19.15
CA ARG A 760 7.90 15.95 -19.70
C ARG A 760 6.96 15.87 -20.89
N GLY A 761 6.61 14.66 -21.31
CA GLY A 761 5.66 14.41 -22.36
C GLY A 761 4.25 14.71 -21.93
N GLU A 762 3.31 14.22 -22.72
CA GLU A 762 1.90 14.33 -22.45
C GLU A 762 1.35 13.03 -21.85
N GLU A 763 0.12 13.10 -21.37
CA GLU A 763 -0.58 11.91 -20.91
C GLU A 763 -0.79 10.93 -22.07
N ALA A 764 -0.68 9.63 -21.77
CA ALA A 764 -1.01 8.60 -22.74
C ALA A 764 -2.48 8.71 -23.17
N CYS A 765 -2.81 8.18 -24.35
CA CYS A 765 -4.17 8.19 -24.86
C CYS A 765 -4.55 6.85 -25.49
N LEU A 766 -5.85 6.54 -25.44
CA LEU A 766 -6.42 5.42 -26.17
C LEU A 766 -6.68 5.86 -27.61
N ILE A 767 -6.14 5.12 -28.57
CA ILE A 767 -6.40 5.29 -30.00
C ILE A 767 -7.55 4.36 -30.38
N GLN A 768 -8.47 4.87 -31.20
CA GLN A 768 -9.69 4.14 -31.54
C GLN A 768 -9.37 2.97 -32.48
N ALA A 769 -9.60 1.74 -32.01
CA ALA A 769 -9.67 0.56 -32.85
C ALA A 769 -11.12 0.39 -33.41
N PRO A 770 -11.32 -0.41 -34.47
CA PRO A 770 -12.65 -0.79 -34.92
C PRO A 770 -13.46 -1.44 -33.79
N GLU A 771 -14.76 -1.19 -33.77
CA GLU A 771 -15.66 -1.67 -32.74
C GLU A 771 -15.62 -3.21 -32.62
N GLY A 772 -15.55 -3.71 -31.38
CA GLY A 772 -15.52 -5.15 -31.08
C GLY A 772 -14.17 -5.83 -31.31
N VAL A 773 -13.12 -5.10 -31.73
CA VAL A 773 -11.78 -5.67 -31.90
C VAL A 773 -11.04 -5.72 -30.56
N PRO A 774 -10.53 -6.88 -30.12
CA PRO A 774 -9.86 -7.02 -28.82
C PRO A 774 -8.39 -6.59 -28.91
N VAL A 775 -8.12 -5.40 -29.45
CA VAL A 775 -6.77 -4.82 -29.55
C VAL A 775 -6.75 -3.47 -28.87
N ALA A 776 -5.90 -3.34 -27.86
CA ALA A 776 -5.62 -2.06 -27.22
C ALA A 776 -4.54 -1.30 -28.00
N LEU A 777 -4.84 -0.05 -28.35
CA LEU A 777 -3.92 0.86 -29.04
C LEU A 777 -3.64 2.08 -28.15
N ILE A 778 -2.42 2.24 -27.66
CA ILE A 778 -2.04 3.30 -26.72
C ILE A 778 -0.99 4.22 -27.35
N GLY A 779 -1.33 5.50 -27.50
CA GLY A 779 -0.46 6.54 -28.03
C GLY A 779 0.29 7.27 -26.93
N ASN A 780 1.58 7.54 -27.16
CA ASN A 780 2.45 8.31 -26.28
C ASN A 780 3.18 9.40 -27.07
N ARG A 781 3.40 10.57 -26.43
CA ARG A 781 4.03 11.72 -27.09
C ARG A 781 4.85 12.58 -26.15
N CYS A 782 6.01 13.04 -26.65
CA CYS A 782 6.82 14.07 -26.00
C CYS A 782 7.55 14.89 -27.07
N GLY A 783 7.18 16.18 -27.24
CA GLY A 783 7.74 17.02 -28.29
C GLY A 783 7.42 16.46 -29.68
N GLU A 784 8.44 16.06 -30.45
CA GLU A 784 8.29 15.39 -31.75
C GLU A 784 8.28 13.85 -31.66
N ALA A 785 8.67 13.28 -30.51
CA ALA A 785 8.69 11.83 -30.33
C ALA A 785 7.27 11.26 -30.26
N ARG A 786 7.02 10.16 -30.98
CA ARG A 786 5.74 9.45 -31.06
C ARG A 786 5.96 7.96 -30.92
N SER A 787 5.13 7.32 -30.10
CA SER A 787 5.06 5.87 -29.97
C SER A 787 3.62 5.39 -29.91
N LEU A 788 3.34 4.28 -30.59
CA LEU A 788 2.05 3.59 -30.59
C LEU A 788 2.25 2.14 -30.16
N CYS A 789 1.73 1.81 -28.98
CA CYS A 789 1.72 0.44 -28.49
C CYS A 789 0.44 -0.26 -28.95
N ALA A 790 0.56 -1.43 -29.57
CA ALA A 790 -0.57 -2.28 -29.94
C ALA A 790 -0.47 -3.62 -29.21
N VAL A 791 -1.54 -4.03 -28.54
CA VAL A 791 -1.61 -5.29 -27.77
C VAL A 791 -2.89 -6.04 -28.10
N ASN A 792 -2.76 -7.27 -28.58
CA ASN A 792 -3.89 -8.20 -28.71
C ASN A 792 -4.27 -8.73 -27.32
N LEU A 793 -5.53 -8.56 -26.93
CA LEU A 793 -6.08 -8.94 -25.63
C LEU A 793 -6.67 -10.36 -25.64
N SER A 794 -6.68 -11.03 -26.78
CA SER A 794 -7.37 -12.31 -26.99
C SER A 794 -6.44 -13.46 -27.33
N GLY A 795 -6.98 -14.68 -27.17
CA GLY A 795 -6.36 -15.93 -27.61
C GLY A 795 -6.48 -16.19 -29.12
N ASP A 796 -7.02 -15.26 -29.89
CA ASP A 796 -7.27 -15.39 -31.33
C ASP A 796 -6.35 -14.48 -32.15
N THR A 797 -6.06 -14.86 -33.40
CA THR A 797 -5.35 -13.99 -34.34
C THR A 797 -6.27 -12.87 -34.83
N VAL A 798 -5.81 -11.63 -34.79
CA VAL A 798 -6.56 -10.44 -35.20
C VAL A 798 -5.88 -9.79 -36.41
N ASN A 799 -6.68 -9.39 -37.41
CA ASN A 799 -6.21 -8.57 -38.53
C ASN A 799 -6.83 -7.18 -38.41
N LEU A 800 -5.99 -6.14 -38.44
CA LEU A 800 -6.38 -4.78 -38.14
C LEU A 800 -5.75 -3.80 -39.12
N LEU A 801 -6.60 -2.94 -39.68
CA LEU A 801 -6.15 -1.75 -40.39
C LEU A 801 -6.18 -0.56 -39.43
N ILE A 802 -5.02 -0.05 -39.05
CA ILE A 802 -4.88 1.06 -38.11
C ILE A 802 -4.69 2.35 -38.90
N ASP A 803 -5.42 3.39 -38.50
CA ASP A 803 -5.13 4.77 -38.86
C ASP A 803 -4.38 5.43 -37.69
N PRO A 804 -3.03 5.52 -37.73
CA PRO A 804 -2.24 6.02 -36.62
C PRO A 804 -2.17 7.56 -36.61
N VAL A 805 -2.98 8.26 -37.42
CA VAL A 805 -3.02 9.73 -37.43
C VAL A 805 -3.26 10.30 -36.03
N ASP A 806 -4.18 9.69 -35.26
CA ASP A 806 -4.48 10.12 -33.88
C ASP A 806 -3.30 9.86 -32.91
N ALA A 807 -2.40 8.94 -33.26
CA ALA A 807 -1.15 8.72 -32.54
C ALA A 807 0.00 9.63 -33.03
N GLY A 808 -0.29 10.54 -33.97
CA GLY A 808 0.63 11.56 -34.47
C GLY A 808 1.53 11.12 -35.63
N PHE A 809 1.13 10.09 -36.39
CA PHE A 809 1.90 9.51 -37.50
C PHE A 809 1.46 10.02 -38.90
N SER A 810 0.82 11.19 -38.97
CA SER A 810 0.06 11.64 -40.16
C SER A 810 0.85 11.74 -41.47
N ASP A 811 2.18 11.91 -41.41
CA ASP A 811 3.04 12.08 -42.59
C ASP A 811 4.07 10.92 -42.76
N ALA A 812 3.89 9.81 -42.04
CA ALA A 812 4.82 8.68 -42.05
C ALA A 812 4.68 7.83 -43.31
N SER A 813 5.82 7.46 -43.92
CA SER A 813 5.87 6.48 -45.03
C SER A 813 6.04 5.03 -44.53
N SER A 814 6.64 4.86 -43.35
CA SER A 814 6.78 3.58 -42.67
C SER A 814 6.84 3.81 -41.15
N VAL A 815 6.64 2.73 -40.39
CA VAL A 815 6.85 2.68 -38.94
C VAL A 815 7.63 1.42 -38.56
N ILE A 816 8.38 1.49 -37.46
CA ILE A 816 9.21 0.39 -36.98
C ILE A 816 8.61 -0.17 -35.69
N ASP A 817 8.42 -1.49 -35.62
CA ASP A 817 8.15 -2.18 -34.37
C ASP A 817 9.44 -2.45 -33.61
N ASN A 818 9.63 -1.74 -32.49
CA ASN A 818 10.82 -1.85 -31.65
C ASN A 818 10.91 -3.18 -30.88
N ILE A 819 9.84 -3.99 -30.84
CA ILE A 819 9.88 -5.31 -30.21
C ILE A 819 10.43 -6.35 -31.20
N SER A 820 9.92 -6.40 -32.43
CA SER A 820 10.37 -7.38 -33.44
C SER A 820 11.50 -6.88 -34.36
N GLY A 821 11.75 -5.58 -34.40
CA GLY A 821 12.66 -4.91 -35.34
C GLY A 821 12.13 -4.85 -36.77
N ARG A 822 10.87 -5.19 -37.00
CA ARG A 822 10.26 -5.16 -38.33
C ARG A 822 9.77 -3.77 -38.68
N GLU A 823 9.95 -3.39 -39.94
CA GLU A 823 9.40 -2.18 -40.52
C GLU A 823 8.11 -2.50 -41.26
N PHE A 824 7.16 -1.59 -41.20
CA PHE A 824 5.85 -1.70 -41.83
C PHE A 824 5.60 -0.47 -42.69
N ASP A 825 5.28 -0.69 -43.96
CA ASP A 825 4.93 0.37 -44.89
C ASP A 825 3.53 0.93 -44.59
N MET A 826 3.39 2.24 -44.72
CA MET A 826 2.12 2.94 -44.63
C MET A 826 1.49 3.03 -46.02
N ILE A 827 0.28 2.49 -46.18
CA ILE A 827 -0.50 2.52 -47.43
C ILE A 827 -1.72 3.40 -47.19
N ASP A 828 -1.84 4.48 -47.95
CA ASP A 828 -2.90 5.50 -47.80
C ASP A 828 -3.00 6.06 -46.36
N GLY A 829 -1.85 6.24 -45.70
CA GLY A 829 -1.78 6.73 -44.33
C GLY A 829 -2.17 5.70 -43.26
N LYS A 830 -2.34 4.43 -43.63
CA LYS A 830 -2.74 3.34 -42.73
C LYS A 830 -1.74 2.19 -42.73
N ILE A 831 -1.74 1.43 -41.65
CA ILE A 831 -0.91 0.23 -41.49
C ILE A 831 -1.81 -1.00 -41.31
N ASN A 832 -1.53 -2.04 -42.08
CA ASN A 832 -2.21 -3.33 -41.95
C ASN A 832 -1.38 -4.25 -41.05
N ILE A 833 -1.94 -4.67 -39.92
CA ILE A 833 -1.26 -5.46 -38.89
C ILE A 833 -2.00 -6.77 -38.68
N ILE A 834 -1.24 -7.88 -38.73
CA ILE A 834 -1.69 -9.18 -38.28
C ILE A 834 -1.06 -9.44 -36.91
N MET A 835 -1.90 -9.57 -35.89
CA MET A 835 -1.50 -9.81 -34.52
C MET A 835 -1.88 -11.24 -34.11
N GLU A 836 -0.88 -12.08 -33.87
CA GLU A 836 -1.08 -13.40 -33.26
C GLU A 836 -1.71 -13.29 -31.85
N PRO A 837 -2.24 -14.39 -31.28
CA PRO A 837 -2.75 -14.40 -29.92
C PRO A 837 -1.79 -13.75 -28.93
N TYR A 838 -2.28 -12.76 -28.19
CA TYR A 838 -1.49 -11.95 -27.26
C TYR A 838 -0.22 -11.30 -27.83
N ALA A 839 -0.16 -11.09 -29.14
CA ALA A 839 0.94 -10.36 -29.76
C ALA A 839 0.98 -8.90 -29.28
N ARG A 840 2.19 -8.35 -29.31
CA ARG A 840 2.50 -6.99 -28.87
C ARG A 840 3.43 -6.32 -29.89
N MET A 841 3.19 -5.04 -30.16
CA MET A 841 4.02 -4.21 -31.03
C MET A 841 4.25 -2.86 -30.38
N TRP A 842 5.43 -2.30 -30.58
CA TRP A 842 5.81 -0.96 -30.10
C TRP A 842 6.28 -0.12 -31.28
N LEU A 843 5.34 0.56 -31.91
CA LEU A 843 5.57 1.26 -33.18
C LEU A 843 6.10 2.68 -32.93
N SER A 844 7.12 3.08 -33.67
CA SER A 844 7.64 4.45 -33.71
C SER A 844 8.07 4.83 -35.12
N LEU A 845 8.29 6.13 -35.36
CA LEU A 845 8.79 6.64 -36.64
C LEU A 845 10.24 6.25 -36.90
N GLU A 846 11.05 6.18 -35.84
CA GLU A 846 12.45 5.80 -35.87
C GLU A 846 12.72 4.77 -34.79
N ALA A 847 13.69 3.87 -35.01
CA ALA A 847 14.06 2.87 -34.02
C ALA A 847 14.52 3.55 -32.70
N VAL A 848 13.95 3.12 -31.59
CA VAL A 848 14.33 3.59 -30.25
C VAL A 848 15.76 3.15 -29.95
N ALA A 849 16.61 4.13 -29.62
CA ALA A 849 18.02 3.89 -29.35
C ALA A 849 18.23 3.28 -27.95
N VAL A 850 18.12 1.95 -27.85
CA VAL A 850 18.36 1.22 -26.60
C VAL A 850 19.85 0.96 -26.40
N PRO A 851 20.45 1.33 -25.25
CA PRO A 851 21.86 1.05 -24.97
C PRO A 851 22.17 -0.46 -24.96
N ALA A 852 23.25 -0.87 -25.63
CA ALA A 852 23.58 -2.28 -25.81
C ALA A 852 23.88 -3.00 -24.48
N GLU A 853 24.48 -2.30 -23.52
CA GLU A 853 24.77 -2.78 -22.17
C GLU A 853 23.52 -3.01 -21.30
N LYS A 854 22.35 -2.53 -21.75
CA LYS A 854 21.05 -2.72 -21.08
C LYS A 854 20.27 -3.91 -21.63
N LEU A 855 20.72 -4.53 -22.73
CA LEU A 855 20.08 -5.69 -23.34
C LEU A 855 20.74 -7.00 -22.86
N VAL A 856 19.95 -8.08 -22.78
CA VAL A 856 20.37 -9.45 -22.41
C VAL A 856 20.01 -10.42 -23.53
#